data_AF-A0A498Q4T3-F1
#
_entry.id   AF-A0A498Q4T3-F1
#
_cell.length_a   1.000
_cell.length_b   1.000
_cell.length_c   1.000
_cell.angle_alpha   90.00
_cell.angle_beta   90.00
_cell.angle_gamma   90.00
#
_symmetry.space_group_name_H-M   'P 1'
#
loop_
_entity.id
_entity.type
_entity.pdbx_description
1 polymer ?
#
loop_
_entity_poly.entity_id
_entity_poly.type
_entity_poly.pdbx_seq_one_letter_code
_entity_poly.pdbx_strand_id
1 'polypeptide(L)'
;MTHVEDAATSPISTQDPQTRPSSHPHRPVIPHTIRIFAVPIILAWVVLTVIVNVAVPRLEVVSEEHSAPMTPLDAPSMKAMMLLGHNFREFDSNSTVMIVLEGQQPLGDDAHHYYDNLIRQLRQDRTHVQHIQDFWGDRLTAAGAQSADAKGAYVMLNLAGNQGTTLANESVEAVRKVIDRNQPPPGVRAYVTGPAALSDDMHIIGNASLAKITLFTLGAIAIMLLLVYRSIITTLVQLFMTGIALASARGVVAVLGYHNVFGLTTFAANILTMLAIAAGTDYGIFLVGRYQEALRAGEDREAAYYTTFRGVAPVVLGSGLTIAGATYCLSFARLPWFNTMGAPVAIGMLVVVLAGVTLGPAVVFVGSRFHLFESRRAAGKGRLWRRVGTAVVRWPAPILAVSGAIVLVGMVALPTFKTSYNDRYYLPTAASSNLGQAAADRHFSQARMNPDMLMIEADHDMRNTADMLVLDKVAKNVIRVVGIAMIQDITRPLGIPIQHSSIPFQNSMQSQTTMQNMAFLKDRMADITKMADEMQFMIDTMQRMYQVTQELSNAADDSARTTAETADITNRLRDHIADFDDFWRPIRSYFYWEKHCYDIPICWSIRSLFDSLDGFDQLAGQFDELTSDIQRTATATHEMLVLIPPMIDTMKTTKALTLTMQATFSAMLDQMDELSNTAIVMGQSFDASKNDDFFYLPPEAFDNPDFQTGLRMFLSPDGKSARFFITHQGDPMTPEGISRVDAERTAAQEGLKQSSLSDAKVYLGGTAATFKDMADGEKYDLMIAVVSALTLIFMIMLLLTRSVVAALVIVGTAASSIAASFGLSVLIWQDLFGFKIHWIVAALSVIILLAVGSDYNLLLVSRFREEIHAGLKTGTIRSMAGTGGVVTAAGLVFAFTMAAMLGSELRVLGQFGSTVCIGLLLDTLIVRTLLMPSIATLLGRWFWWPQVVHPRGDNARRA
;
A
#
# COMPACT_ATOMS: atom_id res chain seq x y z
N MET A 1 108.78 43.72 21.45
CA MET A 1 110.22 43.35 21.40
C MET A 1 110.30 41.89 21.81
N THR A 2 110.74 40.93 21.00
CA THR A 2 111.48 41.00 19.73
C THR A 2 111.45 39.63 19.03
N HIS A 3 111.27 39.66 17.70
CA HIS A 3 111.53 38.66 16.63
C HIS A 3 111.89 37.21 17.02
N VAL A 4 111.13 36.18 16.64
CA VAL A 4 110.90 35.57 15.28
C VAL A 4 112.01 34.58 14.93
N GLU A 5 111.68 33.27 14.80
CA GLU A 5 111.74 32.49 13.53
C GLU A 5 111.31 31.02 13.69
N ASP A 6 110.56 30.56 12.68
CA ASP A 6 110.43 29.23 12.04
C ASP A 6 110.23 27.90 12.80
N ALA A 7 109.13 27.21 12.44
CA ALA A 7 109.15 25.77 12.13
C ALA A 7 107.90 25.34 11.33
N ALA A 8 108.12 24.68 10.19
CA ALA A 8 107.10 24.03 9.37
C ALA A 8 107.16 22.49 9.49
N THR A 9 106.01 21.84 9.19
CA THR A 9 105.76 20.43 8.77
C THR A 9 105.46 19.32 9.81
N SER A 10 104.14 19.12 10.06
CA SER A 10 103.31 17.87 10.09
C SER A 10 103.63 16.67 11.02
N PRO A 11 102.70 15.71 11.31
CA PRO A 11 101.23 15.65 11.12
C PRO A 11 100.42 15.34 12.42
N ILE A 12 99.11 15.63 12.40
CA ILE A 12 98.15 15.28 13.47
C ILE A 12 97.57 13.88 13.20
N SER A 13 97.80 12.92 14.11
CA SER A 13 97.12 11.62 14.12
C SER A 13 95.79 11.71 14.89
N THR A 14 94.71 11.25 14.27
CA THR A 14 93.39 11.07 14.87
C THR A 14 93.38 9.87 15.83
N GLN A 15 93.10 10.09 17.11
CA GLN A 15 92.64 9.06 18.05
C GLN A 15 91.19 9.35 18.47
N ASP A 16 90.33 8.35 18.25
CA ASP A 16 88.94 8.26 18.71
C ASP A 16 88.82 8.31 20.25
N PRO A 17 87.87 9.07 20.81
CA PRO A 17 87.42 8.88 22.19
C PRO A 17 86.13 8.05 22.24
N GLN A 18 86.31 6.79 22.62
CA GLN A 18 85.49 5.98 23.55
C GLN A 18 83.96 6.15 23.53
N THR A 19 83.31 5.08 23.07
CA THR A 19 81.90 4.73 23.26
C THR A 19 81.54 4.64 24.75
N ARG A 20 80.62 5.50 25.20
CA ARG A 20 79.89 5.34 26.48
C ARG A 20 78.98 4.10 26.38
N PRO A 21 78.80 3.30 27.45
CA PRO A 21 77.82 2.22 27.46
C PRO A 21 76.41 2.82 27.35
N SER A 22 75.69 2.43 26.30
CA SER A 22 74.32 2.83 26.06
C SER A 22 73.42 2.26 27.16
N SER A 23 72.67 3.15 27.81
CA SER A 23 71.53 2.81 28.65
C SER A 23 70.61 1.82 27.92
N HIS A 24 70.35 0.66 28.50
CA HIS A 24 69.34 -0.26 27.96
C HIS A 24 68.01 0.51 27.80
N PRO A 25 67.46 0.65 26.58
CA PRO A 25 66.21 1.37 26.40
C PRO A 25 65.10 0.63 27.13
N HIS A 26 64.35 1.35 27.97
CA HIS A 26 63.19 0.83 28.71
C HIS A 26 62.25 0.07 27.76
N ARG A 27 62.14 -1.25 27.96
CA ARG A 27 61.29 -2.11 27.14
C ARG A 27 59.81 -1.85 27.48
N PRO A 28 58.96 -1.57 26.49
CA PRO A 28 57.53 -1.34 26.74
C PRO A 28 56.85 -2.61 27.26
N VAL A 29 56.06 -2.48 28.35
CA VAL A 29 55.52 -3.60 29.15
C VAL A 29 54.53 -4.47 28.37
N ILE A 30 53.61 -3.86 27.60
CA ILE A 30 52.56 -4.56 26.83
C ILE A 30 53.13 -5.50 25.75
N PRO A 31 53.96 -5.04 24.80
CA PRO A 31 54.52 -5.94 23.78
C PRO A 31 55.45 -7.01 24.39
N HIS A 32 56.11 -6.69 25.51
CA HIS A 32 56.98 -7.63 26.21
C HIS A 32 56.18 -8.77 26.86
N THR A 33 55.07 -8.47 27.52
CA THR A 33 54.17 -9.47 28.11
C THR A 33 53.53 -10.35 27.04
N ILE A 34 53.03 -9.77 25.94
CA ILE A 34 52.48 -10.53 24.80
C ILE A 34 53.52 -11.50 24.23
N ARG A 35 54.79 -11.08 24.16
CA ARG A 35 55.88 -11.92 23.69
C ARG A 35 56.16 -13.11 24.62
N ILE A 36 56.19 -12.89 25.94
CA ILE A 36 56.42 -13.94 26.93
C ILE A 36 55.27 -14.96 26.89
N PHE A 37 54.04 -14.47 26.82
CA PHE A 37 52.83 -15.29 26.81
C PHE A 37 52.33 -15.63 25.40
N ALA A 38 53.16 -15.54 24.36
CA ALA A 38 52.70 -15.67 22.98
C ALA A 38 52.01 -17.02 22.68
N VAL A 39 52.61 -18.14 23.15
CA VAL A 39 52.02 -19.47 22.97
C VAL A 39 50.71 -19.63 23.77
N PRO A 40 50.66 -19.28 25.08
CA PRO A 40 49.42 -19.23 25.83
C PRO A 40 48.33 -18.37 25.20
N ILE A 41 48.66 -17.19 24.64
CA ILE A 41 47.70 -16.30 23.98
C ILE A 41 47.12 -16.95 22.73
N ILE A 42 47.95 -17.55 21.88
CA ILE A 42 47.48 -18.25 20.67
C ILE A 42 46.56 -19.41 21.07
N LEU A 43 46.97 -20.22 22.05
CA LEU A 43 46.15 -21.32 22.56
C LEU A 43 44.85 -20.82 23.18
N ALA A 44 44.87 -19.72 23.94
CA ALA A 44 43.68 -19.13 24.54
C ALA A 44 42.67 -18.67 23.48
N TRP A 45 43.13 -18.07 22.37
CA TRP A 45 42.25 -17.69 21.25
C TRP A 45 41.70 -18.89 20.48
N VAL A 46 42.51 -19.94 20.29
CA VAL A 46 42.04 -21.19 19.68
C VAL A 46 41.00 -21.87 20.58
N VAL A 47 41.27 -21.96 21.89
CA VAL A 47 40.34 -22.51 22.89
C VAL A 47 39.07 -21.68 22.96
N LEU A 48 39.19 -20.35 23.02
CA LEU A 48 38.03 -19.44 22.98
C LEU A 48 37.19 -19.71 21.73
N THR A 49 37.82 -19.75 20.55
CA THR A 49 37.14 -20.05 19.28
C THR A 49 36.40 -21.38 19.34
N VAL A 50 37.04 -22.43 19.85
CA VAL A 50 36.39 -23.75 20.00
C VAL A 50 35.23 -23.67 20.97
N ILE A 51 35.40 -23.03 22.14
CA ILE A 51 34.33 -22.89 23.15
C ILE A 51 33.13 -22.16 22.56
N VAL A 52 33.31 -20.98 21.96
CA VAL A 52 32.18 -20.17 21.47
C VAL A 52 31.46 -20.79 20.26
N ASN A 53 32.11 -21.67 19.51
CA ASN A 53 31.49 -22.36 18.36
C ASN A 53 30.91 -23.74 18.71
N VAL A 54 31.25 -24.31 19.88
CA VAL A 54 30.73 -25.60 20.36
C VAL A 54 29.67 -25.42 21.45
N ALA A 55 29.81 -24.42 22.31
CA ALA A 55 28.90 -24.18 23.42
C ALA A 55 27.51 -23.69 22.97
N VAL A 56 27.44 -23.03 21.82
CA VAL A 56 26.21 -22.43 21.27
C VAL A 56 26.11 -22.81 19.78
N PRO A 57 24.88 -22.97 19.22
CA PRO A 57 24.70 -23.15 17.79
C PRO A 57 25.40 -22.06 16.96
N ARG A 58 25.63 -22.36 15.67
CA ARG A 58 26.27 -21.40 14.77
C ARG A 58 25.43 -20.14 14.65
N LEU A 59 26.10 -19.02 14.35
CA LEU A 59 25.47 -17.71 14.21
C LEU A 59 24.25 -17.73 13.28
N GLU A 60 24.26 -18.54 12.22
CA GLU A 60 23.10 -18.73 11.33
C GLU A 60 21.89 -19.28 12.06
N VAL A 61 22.05 -20.36 12.83
CA VAL A 61 20.97 -21.01 13.57
C VAL A 61 20.47 -20.10 14.69
N VAL A 62 21.38 -19.43 15.40
CA VAL A 62 20.99 -18.46 16.43
C VAL A 62 20.25 -17.27 15.80
N SER A 63 20.68 -16.82 14.62
CA SER A 63 19.99 -15.78 13.88
C SER A 63 18.60 -16.23 13.42
N GLU A 64 18.43 -17.50 13.05
CA GLU A 64 17.13 -18.10 12.72
C GLU A 64 16.21 -18.19 13.94
N GLU A 65 16.71 -18.67 15.08
CA GLU A 65 15.91 -18.84 16.31
C GLU A 65 15.59 -17.53 17.03
N HIS A 66 16.44 -16.51 16.87
CA HIS A 66 16.32 -15.21 17.56
C HIS A 66 16.28 -14.05 16.57
N SER A 67 15.48 -14.20 15.50
CA SER A 67 15.35 -13.17 14.46
C SER A 67 14.60 -11.94 14.98
N ALA A 68 15.17 -10.75 14.74
CA ALA A 68 14.54 -9.48 15.10
C ALA A 68 13.44 -9.06 14.09
N PRO A 69 12.39 -8.35 14.53
CA PRO A 69 11.38 -7.80 13.62
C PRO A 69 12.02 -6.79 12.65
N MET A 70 11.61 -6.83 11.38
CA MET A 70 12.17 -5.97 10.33
C MET A 70 11.42 -4.64 10.16
N THR A 71 10.17 -4.58 10.62
CA THR A 71 9.29 -3.42 10.45
C THR A 71 9.23 -2.59 11.74
N PRO A 72 9.33 -1.25 11.68
CA PRO A 72 9.22 -0.39 12.86
C PRO A 72 7.81 -0.46 13.47
N LEU A 73 7.67 -1.08 14.65
CA LEU A 73 6.38 -1.16 15.37
C LEU A 73 5.87 0.23 15.82
N ASP A 74 6.76 1.21 15.92
CA ASP A 74 6.44 2.56 16.33
C ASP A 74 5.91 3.48 15.22
N ALA A 75 5.99 3.04 13.97
CA ALA A 75 5.56 3.83 12.82
C ALA A 75 4.04 4.09 12.84
N PRO A 76 3.56 5.29 12.44
CA PRO A 76 2.14 5.61 12.40
C PRO A 76 1.27 4.59 11.65
N SER A 77 1.71 4.16 10.46
CA SER A 77 1.03 3.13 9.66
C SER A 77 0.98 1.78 10.35
N MET A 78 2.07 1.38 11.01
CA MET A 78 2.13 0.14 11.76
C MET A 78 1.22 0.17 13.00
N LYS A 79 1.23 1.26 13.75
CA LYS A 79 0.31 1.47 14.88
C LYS A 79 -1.15 1.45 14.43
N ALA A 80 -1.46 2.06 13.27
CA ALA A 80 -2.78 2.00 12.68
C ALA A 80 -3.21 0.56 12.35
N MET A 81 -2.33 -0.22 11.71
CA MET A 81 -2.61 -1.63 11.39
C MET A 81 -2.77 -2.52 12.63
N MET A 82 -1.91 -2.36 13.65
CA MET A 82 -2.04 -3.10 14.91
C MET A 82 -3.33 -2.74 15.65
N LEU A 83 -3.70 -1.46 15.68
CA LEU A 83 -4.94 -1.00 16.30
C LEU A 83 -6.18 -1.53 15.55
N LEU A 84 -6.12 -1.57 14.21
CA LEU A 84 -7.16 -2.16 13.38
C LEU A 84 -7.33 -3.66 13.71
N GLY A 85 -6.23 -4.43 13.70
CA GLY A 85 -6.26 -5.85 14.06
C GLY A 85 -6.84 -6.10 15.45
N HIS A 86 -6.47 -5.27 16.43
CA HIS A 86 -6.98 -5.33 17.80
C HIS A 86 -8.47 -4.99 17.90
N ASN A 87 -8.91 -3.87 17.33
CA ASN A 87 -10.30 -3.41 17.40
C ASN A 87 -11.27 -4.35 16.67
N PHE A 88 -10.81 -4.97 15.57
CA PHE A 88 -11.58 -5.99 14.85
C PHE A 88 -11.46 -7.41 15.46
N ARG A 89 -10.55 -7.60 16.43
CA ARG A 89 -10.22 -8.91 17.03
C ARG A 89 -9.77 -9.95 15.99
N GLU A 90 -9.01 -9.50 15.01
CA GLU A 90 -8.54 -10.31 13.89
C GLU A 90 -7.09 -10.77 14.11
N PHE A 91 -6.18 -9.84 14.37
CA PHE A 91 -4.74 -10.13 14.47
C PHE A 91 -4.01 -9.15 15.41
N ASP A 92 -2.86 -9.56 15.92
CA ASP A 92 -1.95 -8.75 16.75
C ASP A 92 -0.51 -8.69 16.19
N SER A 93 -0.31 -9.24 14.99
CA SER A 93 0.97 -9.29 14.28
C SER A 93 0.95 -8.47 12.99
N ASN A 94 2.14 -8.15 12.47
CA ASN A 94 2.29 -7.47 11.18
C ASN A 94 2.66 -8.39 10.00
N SER A 95 2.59 -9.71 10.18
CA SER A 95 2.90 -10.66 9.12
C SER A 95 1.66 -10.98 8.31
N THR A 96 1.72 -10.69 7.01
CA THR A 96 0.65 -11.00 6.06
C THR A 96 1.17 -11.82 4.89
N VAL A 97 0.39 -12.81 4.47
CA VAL A 97 0.63 -13.66 3.31
C VAL A 97 -0.60 -13.65 2.41
N MET A 98 -0.37 -13.69 1.10
CA MET A 98 -1.40 -13.85 0.08
C MET A 98 -1.27 -15.22 -0.56
N ILE A 99 -2.37 -15.97 -0.62
CA ILE A 99 -2.45 -17.18 -1.44
C ILE A 99 -3.19 -16.81 -2.73
N VAL A 100 -2.58 -17.15 -3.86
CA VAL A 100 -3.13 -16.85 -5.20
C VAL A 100 -3.43 -18.15 -5.91
N LEU A 101 -4.68 -18.33 -6.32
CA LEU A 101 -5.13 -19.43 -7.17
C LEU A 101 -5.19 -18.94 -8.61
N GLU A 102 -4.54 -19.67 -9.50
CA GLU A 102 -4.50 -19.40 -10.94
C GLU A 102 -5.01 -20.62 -11.71
N GLY A 103 -6.03 -20.43 -12.53
CA GLY A 103 -6.61 -21.43 -13.43
C GLY A 103 -6.32 -21.13 -14.90
N GLN A 104 -6.07 -22.18 -15.69
CA GLN A 104 -6.01 -22.04 -17.16
C GLN A 104 -7.39 -21.72 -17.76
N GLN A 105 -8.44 -22.27 -17.13
CA GLN A 105 -9.86 -22.03 -17.40
C GLN A 105 -10.48 -21.24 -16.24
N PRO A 106 -11.66 -20.62 -16.42
CA PRO A 106 -12.39 -19.99 -15.33
C PRO A 106 -12.52 -20.93 -14.12
N LEU A 107 -12.26 -20.42 -12.93
CA LEU A 107 -12.30 -21.18 -11.68
C LEU A 107 -13.74 -21.65 -11.43
N GLY A 108 -13.96 -22.97 -11.53
CA GLY A 108 -15.25 -23.62 -11.29
C GLY A 108 -15.36 -24.27 -9.91
N ASP A 109 -16.37 -25.12 -9.73
CA ASP A 109 -16.69 -25.74 -8.43
C ASP A 109 -15.53 -26.59 -7.86
N ASP A 110 -14.77 -27.29 -8.71
CA ASP A 110 -13.59 -28.06 -8.27
C ASP A 110 -12.53 -27.17 -7.62
N ALA A 111 -12.35 -25.95 -8.13
CA ALA A 111 -11.42 -24.97 -7.57
C ALA A 111 -11.93 -24.42 -6.23
N HIS A 112 -13.24 -24.20 -6.11
CA HIS A 112 -13.89 -23.84 -4.84
C HIS A 112 -13.73 -24.95 -3.79
N HIS A 113 -13.97 -26.21 -4.14
CA HIS A 113 -13.77 -27.33 -3.21
C HIS A 113 -12.33 -27.46 -2.73
N TYR A 114 -11.36 -27.28 -3.63
CA TYR A 114 -9.95 -27.24 -3.28
C TYR A 114 -9.64 -26.08 -2.32
N TYR A 115 -10.13 -24.87 -2.64
CA TYR A 115 -9.96 -23.68 -1.81
C TYR A 115 -10.60 -23.83 -0.42
N ASP A 116 -11.85 -24.28 -0.34
CA ASP A 116 -12.56 -24.50 0.92
C ASP A 116 -11.82 -25.50 1.80
N ASN A 117 -11.17 -26.51 1.21
CA ASN A 117 -10.34 -27.46 1.94
C ASN A 117 -9.07 -26.80 2.49
N LEU A 118 -8.38 -25.99 1.69
CA LEU A 118 -7.22 -25.20 2.15
C LEU A 118 -7.61 -24.27 3.30
N ILE A 119 -8.65 -23.46 3.12
CA ILE A 119 -9.12 -22.52 4.14
C ILE A 119 -9.52 -23.25 5.42
N ARG A 120 -10.21 -24.40 5.33
CA ARG A 120 -10.58 -25.19 6.51
C ARG A 120 -9.37 -25.67 7.30
N GLN A 121 -8.33 -26.17 6.63
CA GLN A 121 -7.09 -26.60 7.29
C GLN A 121 -6.35 -25.41 7.91
N LEU A 122 -6.28 -24.28 7.21
CA LEU A 122 -5.64 -23.06 7.70
C LEU A 122 -6.39 -22.45 8.91
N ARG A 123 -7.74 -22.48 8.93
CA ARG A 123 -8.54 -22.04 10.10
C ARG A 123 -8.37 -22.94 11.33
N GLN A 124 -7.97 -24.20 11.14
CA GLN A 124 -7.70 -25.13 12.24
C GLN A 124 -6.32 -24.87 12.88
N ASP A 125 -5.36 -24.34 12.12
CA ASP A 125 -4.04 -23.97 12.62
C ASP A 125 -4.05 -22.61 13.34
N ARG A 126 -4.53 -22.61 14.58
CA ARG A 126 -4.56 -21.43 15.46
C ARG A 126 -3.18 -21.00 15.97
N THR A 127 -2.15 -21.81 15.74
CA THR A 127 -0.77 -21.50 16.15
C THR A 127 -0.09 -20.56 15.15
N HIS A 128 -0.31 -20.78 13.84
CA HIS A 128 0.35 -20.03 12.78
C HIS A 128 -0.56 -19.03 12.06
N VAL A 129 -1.89 -19.24 12.07
CA VAL A 129 -2.85 -18.39 11.37
C VAL A 129 -3.76 -17.70 12.38
N GLN A 130 -3.73 -16.37 12.42
CA GLN A 130 -4.57 -15.56 13.31
C GLN A 130 -5.91 -15.24 12.64
N HIS A 131 -5.84 -14.73 11.41
CA HIS A 131 -7.01 -14.32 10.65
C HIS A 131 -6.88 -14.68 9.17
N ILE A 132 -8.03 -14.95 8.55
CA ILE A 132 -8.15 -15.22 7.12
C ILE A 132 -9.26 -14.31 6.58
N GLN A 133 -8.88 -13.41 5.69
CA GLN A 133 -9.77 -12.51 4.99
C GLN A 133 -10.35 -13.23 3.76
N ASP A 134 -11.34 -14.07 4.02
CA ASP A 134 -11.95 -14.98 3.06
C ASP A 134 -13.14 -14.33 2.35
N PHE A 135 -12.85 -13.56 1.30
CA PHE A 135 -13.91 -12.98 0.45
C PHE A 135 -14.39 -13.94 -0.63
N TRP A 136 -13.56 -14.87 -1.09
CA TRP A 136 -13.91 -15.75 -2.21
C TRP A 136 -14.77 -16.96 -1.81
N GLY A 137 -14.74 -17.36 -0.52
CA GLY A 137 -15.58 -18.43 -0.01
C GLY A 137 -17.08 -18.08 0.04
N ASP A 138 -17.44 -16.80 0.04
CA ASP A 138 -18.83 -16.33 -0.01
C ASP A 138 -19.16 -15.73 -1.38
N ARG A 139 -20.26 -16.16 -1.98
CA ARG A 139 -20.73 -15.68 -3.29
C ARG A 139 -20.99 -14.16 -3.29
N LEU A 140 -21.42 -13.58 -2.17
CA LEU A 140 -21.70 -12.14 -2.06
C LEU A 140 -20.43 -11.29 -2.16
N THR A 141 -19.30 -11.80 -1.66
CA THR A 141 -18.03 -11.08 -1.63
C THR A 141 -17.00 -11.59 -2.63
N ALA A 142 -17.30 -12.69 -3.32
CA ALA A 142 -16.39 -13.34 -4.27
C ALA A 142 -15.89 -12.39 -5.36
N ALA A 143 -16.74 -11.48 -5.84
CA ALA A 143 -16.37 -10.46 -6.83
C ALA A 143 -15.21 -9.56 -6.36
N GLY A 144 -15.05 -9.37 -5.04
CA GLY A 144 -13.98 -8.59 -4.44
C GLY A 144 -12.60 -9.25 -4.58
N ALA A 145 -12.54 -10.58 -4.49
CA ALA A 145 -11.30 -11.37 -4.51
C ALA A 145 -11.04 -12.15 -5.81
N GLN A 146 -12.02 -12.21 -6.71
CA GLN A 146 -11.92 -12.84 -8.03
C GLN A 146 -11.48 -11.84 -9.11
N SER A 147 -10.69 -12.30 -10.06
CA SER A 147 -10.26 -11.53 -11.22
C SER A 147 -11.41 -11.32 -12.22
N ALA A 148 -11.31 -10.27 -13.03
CA ALA A 148 -12.33 -9.95 -14.03
C ALA A 148 -12.48 -11.02 -15.13
N ASP A 149 -11.45 -11.82 -15.38
CA ASP A 149 -11.46 -12.95 -16.31
C ASP A 149 -11.89 -14.28 -15.65
N ALA A 150 -12.25 -14.26 -14.36
CA ALA A 150 -12.63 -15.40 -13.54
C ALA A 150 -11.58 -16.52 -13.42
N LYS A 151 -10.33 -16.28 -13.84
CA LYS A 151 -9.24 -17.26 -13.83
C LYS A 151 -8.32 -17.15 -12.61
N GLY A 152 -8.41 -16.05 -11.87
CA GLY A 152 -7.61 -15.79 -10.67
C GLY A 152 -8.50 -15.54 -9.47
N ALA A 153 -8.10 -16.04 -8.31
CA ALA A 153 -8.67 -15.70 -7.01
C ALA A 153 -7.54 -15.56 -5.99
N TYR A 154 -7.68 -14.66 -5.01
CA TYR A 154 -6.71 -14.53 -3.93
C TYR A 154 -7.38 -14.50 -2.55
N VAL A 155 -6.62 -14.87 -1.53
CA VAL A 155 -7.01 -14.75 -0.13
C VAL A 155 -5.83 -14.20 0.67
N MET A 156 -6.13 -13.28 1.59
CA MET A 156 -5.14 -12.67 2.48
C MET A 156 -5.22 -13.32 3.86
N LEU A 157 -4.06 -13.65 4.42
CA LEU A 157 -3.91 -14.28 5.73
C LEU A 157 -3.01 -13.42 6.62
N ASN A 158 -3.45 -13.18 7.84
CA ASN A 158 -2.62 -12.63 8.91
C ASN A 158 -2.06 -13.80 9.72
N LEU A 159 -0.73 -13.87 9.80
CA LEU A 159 0.01 -14.97 10.39
C LEU A 159 0.53 -14.62 11.78
N ALA A 160 0.77 -15.61 12.63
CA ALA A 160 1.37 -15.38 13.93
C ALA A 160 2.84 -14.92 13.82
N GLY A 161 3.26 -14.04 14.72
CA GLY A 161 4.63 -13.50 14.76
C GLY A 161 4.84 -12.31 13.83
N ASN A 162 5.77 -11.44 14.20
CA ASN A 162 6.07 -10.23 13.42
C ASN A 162 6.97 -10.54 12.22
N GLN A 163 6.82 -9.79 11.13
CA GLN A 163 7.60 -9.94 9.91
C GLN A 163 9.10 -9.91 10.20
N GLY A 164 9.79 -10.94 9.72
CA GLY A 164 11.21 -11.16 9.95
C GLY A 164 11.55 -11.94 11.22
N THR A 165 10.59 -12.25 12.10
CA THR A 165 10.81 -13.11 13.28
C THR A 165 10.66 -14.60 12.95
N THR A 166 11.21 -15.46 13.80
CA THR A 166 11.18 -16.91 13.66
C THR A 166 9.76 -17.46 13.54
N LEU A 167 8.84 -17.03 14.40
CA LEU A 167 7.44 -17.47 14.39
C LEU A 167 6.73 -17.08 13.08
N ALA A 168 7.06 -15.92 12.50
CA ALA A 168 6.50 -15.52 11.20
C ALA A 168 6.99 -16.44 10.08
N ASN A 169 8.28 -16.77 10.05
CA ASN A 169 8.87 -17.67 9.05
C ASN A 169 8.27 -19.09 9.18
N GLU A 170 8.15 -19.60 10.41
CA GLU A 170 7.46 -20.88 10.68
C GLU A 170 6.00 -20.87 10.20
N SER A 171 5.31 -19.74 10.39
CA SER A 171 3.93 -19.59 9.95
C SER A 171 3.78 -19.55 8.43
N VAL A 172 4.70 -18.89 7.70
CA VAL A 172 4.74 -18.91 6.23
C VAL A 172 4.96 -20.34 5.73
N GLU A 173 5.91 -21.05 6.34
CA GLU A 173 6.23 -22.43 6.00
C GLU A 173 5.06 -23.39 6.30
N ALA A 174 4.30 -23.14 7.37
CA ALA A 174 3.07 -23.88 7.67
C ALA A 174 2.03 -23.71 6.55
N VAL A 175 1.81 -22.48 6.05
CA VAL A 175 0.90 -22.22 4.93
C VAL A 175 1.36 -22.94 3.66
N ARG A 176 2.66 -22.89 3.33
CA ARG A 176 3.23 -23.61 2.18
C ARG A 176 3.03 -25.11 2.29
N LYS A 177 3.29 -25.70 3.46
CA LYS A 177 3.06 -27.13 3.72
C LYS A 177 1.61 -27.54 3.55
N VAL A 178 0.64 -26.69 3.91
CA VAL A 178 -0.78 -26.97 3.67
C VAL A 178 -1.08 -27.01 2.17
N ILE A 179 -0.53 -26.07 1.40
CA ILE A 179 -0.72 -26.06 -0.07
C ILE A 179 -0.04 -27.27 -0.72
N ASP A 180 1.20 -27.59 -0.37
CA ASP A 180 1.95 -28.69 -0.98
C ASP A 180 1.36 -30.08 -0.68
N ARG A 181 0.67 -30.24 0.47
CA ARG A 181 0.01 -31.50 0.85
C ARG A 181 -1.30 -31.74 0.10
N ASN A 182 -1.97 -30.69 -0.35
CA ASN A 182 -3.25 -30.80 -1.04
C ASN A 182 -3.01 -30.74 -2.55
N GLN A 183 -3.33 -31.81 -3.27
CA GLN A 183 -3.12 -31.84 -4.71
C GLN A 183 -4.15 -30.93 -5.43
N PRO A 184 -3.71 -29.95 -6.23
CA PRO A 184 -4.64 -29.06 -6.93
C PRO A 184 -5.34 -29.78 -8.09
N PRO A 185 -6.57 -29.37 -8.44
CA PRO A 185 -7.28 -29.94 -9.58
C PRO A 185 -6.56 -29.63 -10.90
N PRO A 186 -6.77 -30.44 -11.96
CA PRO A 186 -6.10 -30.25 -13.25
C PRO A 186 -6.30 -28.83 -13.81
N GLY A 187 -5.19 -28.14 -14.13
CA GLY A 187 -5.22 -26.80 -14.69
C GLY A 187 -5.32 -25.66 -13.67
N VAL A 188 -5.38 -25.96 -12.36
CA VAL A 188 -5.30 -24.97 -11.27
C VAL A 188 -3.95 -25.08 -10.56
N ARG A 189 -3.39 -23.95 -10.16
CA ARG A 189 -2.20 -23.86 -9.32
C ARG A 189 -2.43 -22.87 -8.19
N ALA A 190 -1.89 -23.17 -7.01
CA ALA A 190 -1.89 -22.27 -5.87
C ALA A 190 -0.45 -21.82 -5.59
N TYR A 191 -0.27 -20.53 -5.31
CA TYR A 191 1.01 -19.95 -4.97
C TYR A 191 0.91 -19.14 -3.69
N VAL A 192 2.02 -19.04 -2.96
CA VAL A 192 2.14 -18.21 -1.75
C VAL A 192 3.03 -17.01 -2.07
N THR A 193 2.54 -15.81 -1.77
CA THR A 193 3.26 -14.54 -1.93
C THR A 193 2.90 -13.57 -0.80
N GLY A 194 3.35 -12.32 -0.87
CA GLY A 194 3.11 -11.28 0.12
C GLY A 194 4.35 -10.95 0.96
N PRO A 195 4.30 -9.92 1.81
CA PRO A 195 5.46 -9.38 2.51
C PRO A 195 6.19 -10.39 3.40
N ALA A 196 5.45 -11.21 4.15
CA ALA A 196 6.06 -12.21 5.03
C ALA A 196 6.71 -13.35 4.22
N ALA A 197 6.08 -13.78 3.12
CA ALA A 197 6.65 -14.80 2.23
C ALA A 197 7.90 -14.30 1.47
N LEU A 198 7.93 -13.03 1.07
CA LEU A 198 9.10 -12.38 0.49
C LEU A 198 10.26 -12.29 1.50
N SER A 199 9.94 -11.91 2.74
CA SER A 199 10.92 -11.84 3.83
C SER A 199 11.53 -13.22 4.14
N ASP A 200 10.71 -14.25 4.19
CA ASP A 200 11.14 -15.63 4.41
C ASP A 200 12.00 -16.16 3.24
N ASP A 201 11.58 -15.95 1.98
CA ASP A 201 12.39 -16.30 0.81
C ASP A 201 13.75 -15.58 0.81
N MET A 202 13.78 -14.30 1.20
CA MET A 202 15.02 -13.54 1.34
C MET A 202 15.91 -14.10 2.43
N HIS A 203 15.34 -14.57 3.53
CA HIS A 203 16.05 -15.23 4.62
C HIS A 203 16.68 -16.56 4.16
N ILE A 204 15.89 -17.43 3.54
CA ILE A 204 16.32 -18.75 3.06
C ILE A 204 17.41 -18.62 1.99
N ILE A 205 17.20 -17.78 0.98
CA ILE A 205 18.17 -17.57 -0.11
C ILE A 205 19.44 -16.88 0.40
N GLY A 206 19.28 -15.96 1.37
CA GLY A 206 20.39 -15.28 2.03
C GLY A 206 21.29 -16.24 2.81
N ASN A 207 20.70 -17.07 3.67
CA ASN A 207 21.42 -18.08 4.47
C ASN A 207 22.07 -19.14 3.56
N ALA A 208 21.39 -19.57 2.50
CA ALA A 208 21.98 -20.50 1.52
C ALA A 208 23.19 -19.90 0.79
N SER A 209 23.21 -18.58 0.60
CA SER A 209 24.32 -17.87 -0.07
C SER A 209 25.54 -17.67 0.84
N LEU A 210 25.36 -17.63 2.16
CA LEU A 210 26.43 -17.34 3.13
C LEU A 210 27.64 -18.26 3.01
N ALA A 211 27.41 -19.58 2.94
CA ALA A 211 28.49 -20.56 2.85
C ALA A 211 29.26 -20.41 1.52
N LYS A 212 28.54 -20.22 0.41
CA LYS A 212 29.13 -19.99 -0.92
C LYS A 212 29.97 -18.70 -0.92
N ILE A 213 29.43 -17.60 -0.41
CA ILE A 213 30.12 -16.29 -0.35
C ILE A 213 31.37 -16.37 0.54
N THR A 214 31.28 -17.03 1.69
CA THR A 214 32.42 -17.21 2.61
C THR A 214 33.54 -18.00 1.94
N LEU A 215 33.20 -19.04 1.17
CA LEU A 215 34.19 -19.81 0.42
C LEU A 215 34.83 -18.97 -0.71
N PHE A 216 34.02 -18.24 -1.48
CA PHE A 216 34.52 -17.36 -2.55
C PHE A 216 35.41 -16.23 -2.00
N THR A 217 35.03 -15.61 -0.88
CA THR A 217 35.82 -14.57 -0.23
C THR A 217 37.13 -15.10 0.31
N LEU A 218 37.14 -16.23 1.03
CA LEU A 218 38.38 -16.86 1.49
C LEU A 218 39.29 -17.25 0.32
N GLY A 219 38.73 -17.76 -0.78
CA GLY A 219 39.46 -18.04 -2.01
C GLY A 219 40.07 -16.77 -2.64
N ALA A 220 39.28 -15.70 -2.77
CA ALA A 220 39.74 -14.42 -3.29
C ALA A 220 40.87 -13.83 -2.42
N ILE A 221 40.73 -13.90 -1.10
CA ILE A 221 41.77 -13.46 -0.15
C ILE A 221 43.02 -14.30 -0.28
N ALA A 222 42.90 -15.62 -0.32
CA ALA A 222 44.04 -16.52 -0.46
C ALA A 222 44.83 -16.21 -1.74
N ILE A 223 44.13 -16.00 -2.87
CA ILE A 223 44.74 -15.61 -4.14
C ILE A 223 45.42 -14.24 -4.01
N MET A 224 44.73 -13.24 -3.48
CA MET A 224 45.28 -11.88 -3.36
C MET A 224 46.49 -11.83 -2.40
N LEU A 225 46.43 -12.50 -1.25
CA LEU A 225 47.55 -12.61 -0.31
C LEU A 225 48.73 -13.36 -0.94
N LEU A 226 48.48 -14.42 -1.71
CA LEU A 226 49.51 -15.12 -2.47
C LEU A 226 50.15 -14.20 -3.52
N LEU A 227 49.40 -13.34 -4.20
CA LEU A 227 49.94 -12.36 -5.13
C LEU A 227 50.79 -11.28 -4.42
N VAL A 228 50.36 -10.84 -3.24
CA VAL A 228 51.02 -9.78 -2.45
C VAL A 228 52.34 -10.27 -1.86
N TYR A 229 52.31 -11.40 -1.15
CA TYR A 229 53.47 -11.94 -0.42
C TYR A 229 54.31 -12.91 -1.25
N ARG A 230 53.74 -13.56 -2.26
CA ARG A 230 54.38 -14.60 -3.09
C ARG A 230 55.00 -15.73 -2.26
N SER A 231 54.42 -16.03 -1.10
CA SER A 231 54.84 -17.09 -0.20
C SER A 231 53.60 -17.77 0.38
N ILE A 232 53.49 -19.08 0.14
CA ILE A 232 52.36 -19.90 0.60
C ILE A 232 52.31 -19.92 2.12
N ILE A 233 53.47 -19.98 2.79
CA ILE A 233 53.56 -20.05 4.25
C ILE A 233 53.02 -18.77 4.89
N THR A 234 53.42 -17.59 4.41
CA THR A 234 52.91 -16.32 4.95
C THR A 234 51.41 -16.18 4.70
N THR A 235 50.92 -16.66 3.55
CA THR A 235 49.49 -16.67 3.24
C THR A 235 48.72 -17.58 4.19
N LEU A 236 49.20 -18.78 4.49
CA LEU A 236 48.54 -19.70 5.44
C LEU A 236 48.52 -19.14 6.86
N VAL A 237 49.62 -18.51 7.30
CA VAL A 237 49.69 -17.85 8.62
C VAL A 237 48.70 -16.68 8.69
N GLN A 238 48.57 -15.91 7.62
CA GLN A 238 47.62 -14.81 7.53
C GLN A 238 46.16 -15.29 7.52
N LEU A 239 45.86 -16.33 6.73
CA LEU A 239 44.53 -16.96 6.71
C LEU A 239 44.17 -17.58 8.07
N PHE A 240 45.15 -18.14 8.79
CA PHE A 240 44.95 -18.63 10.15
C PHE A 240 44.57 -17.49 11.11
N MET A 241 45.28 -16.36 11.08
CA MET A 241 44.95 -15.20 11.91
C MET A 241 43.54 -14.67 11.59
N THR A 242 43.22 -14.45 10.31
CA THR A 242 41.87 -14.02 9.89
C THR A 242 40.80 -15.03 10.28
N GLY A 243 41.07 -16.34 10.10
CA GLY A 243 40.12 -17.40 10.39
C GLY A 243 39.76 -17.50 11.88
N ILE A 244 40.76 -17.39 12.77
CA ILE A 244 40.53 -17.36 14.22
C ILE A 244 39.79 -16.07 14.62
N ALA A 245 40.17 -14.91 14.08
CA ALA A 245 39.48 -13.65 14.36
C ALA A 245 38.00 -13.69 13.91
N LEU A 246 37.73 -14.26 12.73
CA LEU A 246 36.37 -14.44 12.21
C LEU A 246 35.55 -15.40 13.06
N ALA A 247 36.09 -16.59 13.34
CA ALA A 247 35.36 -17.64 14.06
C ALA A 247 35.09 -17.24 15.52
N SER A 248 36.03 -16.53 16.15
CA SER A 248 35.80 -15.95 17.49
C SER A 248 34.78 -14.81 17.45
N ALA A 249 34.87 -13.86 16.51
CA ALA A 249 33.91 -12.76 16.39
C ALA A 249 32.48 -13.27 16.16
N ARG A 250 32.30 -14.21 15.22
CA ARG A 250 31.00 -14.83 14.96
C ARG A 250 30.48 -15.62 16.16
N GLY A 251 31.34 -16.40 16.81
CA GLY A 251 30.95 -17.19 17.97
C GLY A 251 30.58 -16.32 19.18
N VAL A 252 31.32 -15.25 19.46
CA VAL A 252 30.97 -14.31 20.56
C VAL A 252 29.61 -13.66 20.29
N VAL A 253 29.36 -13.20 19.06
CA VAL A 253 28.07 -12.62 18.69
C VAL A 253 26.95 -13.66 18.74
N ALA A 254 27.22 -14.91 18.34
CA ALA A 254 26.26 -16.01 18.46
C ALA A 254 25.90 -16.30 19.92
N VAL A 255 26.88 -16.35 20.82
CA VAL A 255 26.65 -16.53 22.27
C VAL A 255 25.78 -15.41 22.84
N LEU A 256 26.06 -14.16 22.48
CA LEU A 256 25.27 -13.02 22.95
C LEU A 256 23.85 -13.01 22.37
N GLY A 257 23.69 -13.37 21.10
CA GLY A 257 22.37 -13.54 20.47
C GLY A 257 21.55 -14.66 21.12
N TYR A 258 22.18 -15.80 21.41
CA TYR A 258 21.54 -16.95 22.05
C TYR A 258 21.03 -16.62 23.47
N HIS A 259 21.70 -15.71 24.16
CA HIS A 259 21.27 -15.20 25.47
C HIS A 259 20.31 -13.99 25.37
N ASN A 260 19.74 -13.69 24.20
CA ASN A 260 18.78 -12.61 23.99
C ASN A 260 19.30 -11.21 24.40
N VAL A 261 20.62 -10.98 24.31
CA VAL A 261 21.20 -9.65 24.59
C VAL A 261 20.78 -8.63 23.52
N PHE A 262 20.66 -9.08 22.27
CA PHE A 262 20.16 -8.32 21.14
C PHE A 262 19.55 -9.28 20.11
N GLY A 263 18.60 -8.80 19.32
CA GLY A 263 18.07 -9.55 18.18
C GLY A 263 19.05 -9.58 17.01
N LEU A 264 19.03 -10.67 16.25
CA LEU A 264 19.91 -10.85 15.10
C LEU A 264 19.11 -10.77 13.79
N THR A 265 19.71 -10.19 12.76
CA THR A 265 19.19 -10.24 11.39
C THR A 265 20.20 -10.94 10.50
N THR A 266 19.73 -11.60 9.44
CA THR A 266 20.59 -12.23 8.42
C THR A 266 21.61 -11.24 7.85
N PHE A 267 21.17 -10.00 7.64
CA PHE A 267 22.05 -8.95 7.14
C PHE A 267 23.16 -8.61 8.16
N ALA A 268 22.87 -8.61 9.46
CA ALA A 268 23.86 -8.32 10.50
C ALA A 268 24.95 -9.40 10.50
N ALA A 269 24.55 -10.67 10.39
CA ALA A 269 25.48 -11.79 10.29
C ALA A 269 26.35 -11.72 9.02
N ASN A 270 25.76 -11.36 7.88
CA ASN A 270 26.47 -11.21 6.60
C ASN A 270 27.52 -10.09 6.66
N ILE A 271 27.12 -8.91 7.12
CA ILE A 271 28.00 -7.74 7.24
C ILE A 271 29.09 -7.99 8.27
N LEU A 272 28.76 -8.52 9.44
CA LEU A 272 29.74 -8.88 10.46
C LEU A 272 30.80 -9.81 9.89
N THR A 273 30.38 -10.91 9.25
CA THR A 273 31.29 -11.91 8.66
C THR A 273 32.27 -11.22 7.69
N MET A 274 31.75 -10.37 6.83
CA MET A 274 32.53 -9.72 5.80
C MET A 274 33.48 -8.64 6.35
N LEU A 275 33.01 -7.75 7.22
CA LEU A 275 33.85 -6.76 7.87
C LEU A 275 34.94 -7.45 8.71
N ALA A 276 34.60 -8.53 9.42
CA ALA A 276 35.56 -9.26 10.24
C ALA A 276 36.65 -9.92 9.40
N ILE A 277 36.28 -10.54 8.26
CA ILE A 277 37.23 -11.09 7.30
C ILE A 277 38.16 -9.99 6.76
N ALA A 278 37.59 -8.87 6.33
CA ALA A 278 38.33 -7.80 5.70
C ALA A 278 39.26 -7.08 6.68
N ALA A 279 38.74 -6.62 7.82
CA ALA A 279 39.52 -5.98 8.87
C ALA A 279 40.57 -6.92 9.46
N GLY A 280 40.22 -8.18 9.75
CA GLY A 280 41.17 -9.17 10.26
C GLY A 280 42.32 -9.44 9.27
N THR A 281 42.01 -9.48 7.98
CA THR A 281 43.03 -9.63 6.93
C THR A 281 43.92 -8.39 6.83
N ASP A 282 43.35 -7.19 6.91
CA ASP A 282 44.12 -5.94 6.85
C ASP A 282 45.05 -5.79 8.05
N TYR A 283 44.59 -6.13 9.25
CA TYR A 283 45.40 -6.05 10.47
C TYR A 283 46.62 -6.96 10.39
N GLY A 284 46.45 -8.20 9.91
CA GLY A 284 47.60 -9.07 9.70
C GLY A 284 48.51 -8.60 8.53
N ILE A 285 47.96 -8.00 7.47
CA ILE A 285 48.77 -7.39 6.40
C ILE A 285 49.67 -6.29 6.96
N PHE A 286 49.14 -5.41 7.82
CA PHE A 286 49.92 -4.34 8.45
C PHE A 286 50.98 -4.86 9.41
N LEU A 287 50.65 -5.86 10.22
CA LEU A 287 51.60 -6.49 11.15
C LEU A 287 52.76 -7.16 10.40
N VAL A 288 52.45 -8.04 9.44
CA VAL A 288 53.48 -8.77 8.68
C VAL A 288 54.26 -7.80 7.77
N GLY A 289 53.56 -6.84 7.16
CA GLY A 289 54.17 -5.82 6.29
C GLY A 289 55.18 -4.96 7.03
N ARG A 290 54.83 -4.47 8.23
CA ARG A 290 55.74 -3.66 9.04
C ARG A 290 56.89 -4.47 9.63
N TYR A 291 56.65 -5.73 9.99
CA TYR A 291 57.71 -6.63 10.43
C TYR A 291 58.75 -6.88 9.31
N GLN A 292 58.30 -7.12 8.08
CA GLN A 292 59.19 -7.26 6.93
C GLN A 292 59.93 -5.97 6.57
N GLU A 293 59.31 -4.80 6.79
CA GLU A 293 59.94 -3.50 6.57
C GLU A 293 61.08 -3.26 7.57
N ALA A 294 60.86 -3.53 8.86
CA ALA A 294 61.88 -3.37 9.91
C ALA A 294 63.08 -4.30 9.68
N LEU A 295 62.83 -5.57 9.28
CA LEU A 295 63.91 -6.48 8.89
C LEU A 295 64.71 -5.98 7.68
N ARG A 296 64.07 -5.34 6.70
CA ARG A 296 64.75 -4.74 5.53
C ARG A 296 65.54 -3.49 5.88
N ALA A 297 65.15 -2.77 6.93
CA ALA A 297 65.90 -1.65 7.48
C ALA A 297 67.16 -2.09 8.25
N GLY A 298 67.38 -3.40 8.41
CA GLY A 298 68.54 -3.98 9.09
C GLY A 298 68.33 -4.18 10.60
N GLU A 299 67.11 -4.06 11.11
CA GLU A 299 66.79 -4.36 12.52
C GLU A 299 66.89 -5.87 12.79
N ASP A 300 67.34 -6.23 14.00
CA ASP A 300 67.27 -7.61 14.47
C ASP A 300 65.81 -8.03 14.70
N ARG A 301 65.54 -9.35 14.77
CA ARG A 301 64.17 -9.86 14.88
C ARG A 301 63.43 -9.35 16.12
N GLU A 302 64.18 -9.12 17.21
CA GLU A 302 63.63 -8.62 18.45
C GLU A 302 63.27 -7.13 18.36
N ALA A 303 64.16 -6.26 17.87
CA ALA A 303 63.82 -4.86 17.64
C ALA A 303 62.70 -4.74 16.61
N ALA A 304 62.75 -5.51 15.51
CA ALA A 304 61.72 -5.53 14.48
C ALA A 304 60.32 -5.83 15.05
N TYR A 305 60.21 -6.73 16.03
CA TYR A 305 58.94 -7.00 16.72
C TYR A 305 58.44 -5.79 17.52
N TYR A 306 59.29 -5.15 18.32
CA TYR A 306 58.89 -3.97 19.11
C TYR A 306 58.57 -2.77 18.23
N THR A 307 59.34 -2.56 17.15
CA THR A 307 59.09 -1.54 16.12
C THR A 307 57.76 -1.78 15.42
N THR A 308 57.45 -3.05 15.11
CA THR A 308 56.15 -3.45 14.53
C THR A 308 55.01 -3.15 15.48
N PHE A 309 55.10 -3.59 16.74
CA PHE A 309 54.03 -3.36 17.71
C PHE A 309 53.77 -1.87 17.96
N ARG A 310 54.83 -1.07 18.15
CA ARG A 310 54.71 0.39 18.36
C ARG A 310 54.10 1.10 17.16
N GLY A 311 54.43 0.67 15.94
CA GLY A 311 53.93 1.29 14.71
C GLY A 311 52.54 0.83 14.29
N VAL A 312 52.15 -0.40 14.60
CA VAL A 312 50.90 -1.00 14.10
C VAL A 312 49.79 -1.02 15.14
N ALA A 313 50.08 -1.26 16.43
CA ALA A 313 49.03 -1.39 17.44
C ALA A 313 48.14 -0.12 17.59
N PRO A 314 48.68 1.12 17.64
CA PRO A 314 47.84 2.32 17.69
C PRO A 314 46.97 2.49 16.45
N VAL A 315 47.44 2.02 15.30
CA VAL A 315 46.70 2.09 14.04
C VAL A 315 45.56 1.09 14.05
N VAL A 316 45.82 -0.18 14.40
CA VAL A 316 44.79 -1.22 14.50
C VAL A 316 43.72 -0.84 15.53
N LEU A 317 44.10 -0.27 16.68
CA LEU A 317 43.15 0.24 17.65
C LEU A 317 42.34 1.43 17.12
N GLY A 318 42.99 2.41 16.50
CA GLY A 318 42.32 3.59 15.93
C GLY A 318 41.31 3.19 14.86
N SER A 319 41.77 2.44 13.85
CA SER A 319 40.99 1.79 12.79
C SER A 319 39.79 1.03 13.33
N GLY A 320 40.08 0.11 14.24
CA GLY A 320 39.12 -0.82 14.79
C GLY A 320 38.00 -0.14 15.55
N LEU A 321 38.37 0.84 16.37
CA LEU A 321 37.42 1.66 17.12
C LEU A 321 36.61 2.58 16.21
N THR A 322 37.18 3.10 15.10
CA THR A 322 36.37 3.81 14.11
C THR A 322 35.35 2.91 13.44
N ILE A 323 35.70 1.66 13.08
CA ILE A 323 34.76 0.73 12.44
C ILE A 323 33.70 0.27 13.44
N ALA A 324 34.11 -0.15 14.64
CA ALA A 324 33.18 -0.55 15.70
C ALA A 324 32.27 0.61 16.13
N GLY A 325 32.81 1.83 16.25
CA GLY A 325 32.07 3.02 16.60
C GLY A 325 31.06 3.46 15.52
N ALA A 326 31.49 3.50 14.26
CA ALA A 326 30.62 3.87 13.14
C ALA A 326 29.48 2.86 12.93
N THR A 327 29.75 1.57 13.10
CA THR A 327 28.71 0.54 13.08
C THR A 327 27.80 0.63 14.30
N TYR A 328 28.32 0.96 15.48
CA TYR A 328 27.50 1.21 16.67
C TYR A 328 26.57 2.42 16.52
N CYS A 329 26.94 3.45 15.75
CA CYS A 329 26.04 4.57 15.44
C CYS A 329 24.74 4.14 14.76
N LEU A 330 24.69 2.96 14.12
CA LEU A 330 23.46 2.39 13.58
C LEU A 330 22.43 2.08 14.68
N SER A 331 22.87 1.80 15.92
CA SER A 331 21.97 1.60 17.06
C SER A 331 21.23 2.87 17.51
N PHE A 332 21.54 4.04 16.93
CA PHE A 332 20.75 5.27 17.13
C PHE A 332 19.65 5.46 16.08
N ALA A 333 19.62 4.63 15.03
CA ALA A 333 18.55 4.62 14.05
C ALA A 333 17.27 4.03 14.64
N ARG A 334 16.12 4.39 14.05
CA ARG A 334 14.78 3.95 14.46
C ARG A 334 14.31 2.73 13.69
N LEU A 335 14.69 2.61 12.42
CA LEU A 335 14.38 1.45 11.59
C LEU A 335 15.11 0.22 12.15
N PRO A 336 14.37 -0.88 12.42
CA PRO A 336 14.98 -2.11 12.92
C PRO A 336 16.09 -2.65 12.02
N TRP A 337 15.96 -2.42 10.71
CA TRP A 337 16.97 -2.71 9.71
C TRP A 337 18.36 -2.13 10.01
N PHE A 338 18.47 -0.98 10.67
CA PHE A 338 19.75 -0.39 11.05
C PHE A 338 20.06 -0.64 12.53
N ASN A 339 19.07 -0.41 13.39
CA ASN A 339 19.22 -0.48 14.84
C ASN A 339 19.76 -1.85 15.31
N THR A 340 19.14 -2.92 14.82
CA THR A 340 19.44 -4.31 15.22
C THR A 340 20.82 -4.77 14.75
N MET A 341 21.41 -4.12 13.74
CA MET A 341 22.74 -4.48 13.23
C MET A 341 23.88 -3.80 13.98
N GLY A 342 23.62 -2.66 14.61
CA GLY A 342 24.68 -1.82 15.16
C GLY A 342 25.49 -2.52 16.26
N ALA A 343 24.82 -3.02 17.30
CA ALA A 343 25.48 -3.69 18.41
C ALA A 343 26.18 -5.00 18.02
N PRO A 344 25.55 -5.96 17.30
CA PRO A 344 26.22 -7.19 16.88
C PRO A 344 27.49 -6.94 16.06
N VAL A 345 27.41 -6.05 15.07
CA VAL A 345 28.55 -5.75 14.18
C VAL A 345 29.66 -5.03 14.95
N ALA A 346 29.31 -4.06 15.81
CA ALA A 346 30.28 -3.33 16.62
C ALA A 346 31.02 -4.25 17.61
N ILE A 347 30.30 -5.11 18.33
CA ILE A 347 30.89 -6.06 19.28
C ILE A 347 31.80 -7.05 18.56
N GLY A 348 31.32 -7.62 17.44
CA GLY A 348 32.15 -8.50 16.64
C GLY A 348 33.41 -7.81 16.11
N MET A 349 33.33 -6.53 15.75
CA MET A 349 34.49 -5.75 15.36
C MET A 349 35.47 -5.50 16.51
N LEU A 350 34.98 -5.23 17.72
CA LEU A 350 35.84 -5.15 18.91
C LEU A 350 36.61 -6.45 19.15
N VAL A 351 35.97 -7.61 18.94
CA VAL A 351 36.64 -8.92 19.03
C VAL A 351 37.74 -9.06 17.98
N VAL A 352 37.50 -8.65 16.73
CA VAL A 352 38.51 -8.66 15.66
C VAL A 352 39.69 -7.76 15.99
N VAL A 353 39.43 -6.59 16.59
CA VAL A 353 40.48 -5.64 17.03
C VAL A 353 41.30 -6.22 18.18
N LEU A 354 40.64 -6.83 19.17
CA LEU A 354 41.30 -7.53 20.27
C LEU A 354 42.18 -8.66 19.74
N ALA A 355 41.70 -9.45 18.78
CA ALA A 355 42.51 -10.47 18.11
C ALA A 355 43.69 -9.83 17.35
N GLY A 356 43.46 -8.74 16.61
CA GLY A 356 44.50 -8.01 15.87
C GLY A 356 45.64 -7.48 16.75
N VAL A 357 45.36 -7.05 17.98
CA VAL A 357 46.36 -6.48 18.89
C VAL A 357 46.98 -7.52 19.84
N THR A 358 46.34 -8.67 20.04
CA THR A 358 46.84 -9.75 20.94
C THR A 358 47.34 -10.96 20.16
N LEU A 359 46.46 -11.64 19.42
CA LEU A 359 46.80 -12.81 18.60
C LEU A 359 47.78 -12.44 17.49
N GLY A 360 47.57 -11.31 16.81
CA GLY A 360 48.42 -10.87 15.70
C GLY A 360 49.90 -10.79 16.07
N PRO A 361 50.30 -9.97 17.06
CA PRO A 361 51.68 -9.89 17.51
C PRO A 361 52.22 -11.22 18.07
N ALA A 362 51.41 -12.01 18.78
CA ALA A 362 51.82 -13.32 19.27
C ALA A 362 52.21 -14.27 18.12
N VAL A 363 51.39 -14.32 17.06
CA VAL A 363 51.66 -15.13 15.85
C VAL A 363 52.89 -14.61 15.10
N VAL A 364 53.08 -13.29 14.99
CA VAL A 364 54.29 -12.71 14.38
C VAL A 364 55.54 -13.10 15.17
N PHE A 365 55.49 -13.05 16.50
CA PHE A 365 56.62 -13.47 17.33
C PHE A 365 56.93 -14.97 17.15
N VAL A 366 55.94 -15.85 17.25
CA VAL A 366 56.15 -17.30 17.07
C VAL A 366 56.65 -17.59 15.65
N GLY A 367 56.05 -17.00 14.62
CA GLY A 367 56.49 -17.21 13.24
C GLY A 367 57.87 -16.61 12.93
N SER A 368 58.30 -15.56 13.65
CA SER A 368 59.67 -15.04 13.57
C SER A 368 60.73 -16.02 14.09
N ARG A 369 60.37 -16.87 15.06
CA ARG A 369 61.23 -17.95 15.57
C ARG A 369 61.53 -18.97 14.48
N PHE A 370 60.53 -19.26 13.63
CA PHE A 370 60.59 -20.24 12.55
C PHE A 370 60.94 -19.64 11.17
N HIS A 371 61.35 -18.37 11.11
CA HIS A 371 61.74 -17.69 9.87
C HIS A 371 60.62 -17.62 8.80
N LEU A 372 59.35 -17.68 9.20
CA LEU A 372 58.21 -17.80 8.27
C LEU A 372 57.95 -16.52 7.46
N PHE A 373 58.45 -15.36 7.92
CA PHE A 373 58.16 -14.05 7.34
C PHE A 373 59.31 -13.44 6.52
N GLU A 374 60.43 -14.14 6.36
CA GLU A 374 61.60 -13.63 5.64
C GLU A 374 61.40 -13.70 4.12
N SER A 375 61.22 -12.55 3.47
CA SER A 375 61.02 -12.50 2.01
C SER A 375 62.36 -12.68 1.27
N ARG A 376 62.58 -13.82 0.59
CA ARG A 376 63.85 -14.16 -0.10
C ARG A 376 64.26 -13.21 -1.24
N ARG A 377 63.35 -12.46 -1.88
CA ARG A 377 63.67 -11.51 -2.96
C ARG A 377 62.62 -10.38 -3.04
N ALA A 378 63.00 -9.16 -2.65
CA ALA A 378 62.17 -7.96 -2.87
C ALA A 378 62.99 -6.68 -3.16
N ALA A 379 64.18 -6.82 -3.76
CA ALA A 379 64.97 -5.69 -4.26
C ALA A 379 64.25 -5.04 -5.46
N GLY A 380 63.30 -4.13 -5.21
CA GLY A 380 62.59 -3.38 -6.25
C GLY A 380 61.25 -2.74 -5.86
N LYS A 381 60.59 -3.21 -4.78
CA LYS A 381 59.31 -2.64 -4.30
C LYS A 381 59.58 -1.29 -3.61
N GLY A 382 59.20 -0.20 -4.27
CA GLY A 382 59.32 1.17 -3.76
C GLY A 382 59.63 2.22 -4.85
N ARG A 383 60.15 1.82 -6.02
CA ARG A 383 60.47 2.77 -7.11
C ARG A 383 59.23 3.45 -7.69
N LEU A 384 58.14 2.71 -7.89
CA LEU A 384 56.86 3.24 -8.38
C LEU A 384 56.27 4.25 -7.38
N TRP A 385 56.12 3.83 -6.13
CA TRP A 385 55.58 4.67 -5.06
C TRP A 385 56.44 5.89 -4.75
N ARG A 386 57.76 5.78 -4.86
CA ARG A 386 58.66 6.94 -4.78
C ARG A 386 58.44 7.90 -5.95
N ARG A 387 58.21 7.41 -7.19
CA ARG A 387 57.87 8.27 -8.35
C ARG A 387 56.52 8.96 -8.15
N VAL A 388 55.50 8.24 -7.71
CA VAL A 388 54.17 8.80 -7.40
C VAL A 388 54.28 9.88 -6.34
N GLY A 389 54.93 9.59 -5.20
CA GLY A 389 55.14 10.59 -4.15
C GLY A 389 55.96 11.80 -4.61
N THR A 390 56.98 11.59 -5.46
CA THR A 390 57.75 12.71 -6.05
C THR A 390 56.88 13.55 -6.99
N ALA A 391 56.01 12.92 -7.79
CA ALA A 391 55.10 13.63 -8.68
C ALA A 391 54.08 14.47 -7.89
N VAL A 392 53.48 13.90 -6.84
CA VAL A 392 52.53 14.60 -5.96
C VAL A 392 53.17 15.81 -5.29
N VAL A 393 54.38 15.67 -4.75
CA VAL A 393 55.10 16.79 -4.11
C VAL A 393 55.59 17.83 -5.12
N ARG A 394 55.88 17.44 -6.37
CA ARG A 394 56.37 18.35 -7.42
C ARG A 394 55.23 19.13 -8.10
N TRP A 395 54.07 18.50 -8.31
CA TRP A 395 52.91 19.08 -9.01
C TRP A 395 51.60 18.90 -8.21
N PRO A 396 51.50 19.43 -6.99
CA PRO A 396 50.36 19.13 -6.12
C PRO A 396 49.04 19.74 -6.60
N ALA A 397 49.03 20.94 -7.17
CA ALA A 397 47.80 21.59 -7.66
C ALA A 397 47.20 20.91 -8.91
N PRO A 398 47.97 20.57 -9.96
CA PRO A 398 47.43 19.81 -11.09
C PRO A 398 46.93 18.42 -10.72
N ILE A 399 47.64 17.71 -9.83
CA ILE A 399 47.22 16.37 -9.38
C ILE A 399 45.94 16.47 -8.55
N LEU A 400 45.81 17.48 -7.69
CA LEU A 400 44.56 17.77 -6.97
C LEU A 400 43.41 18.05 -7.94
N ALA A 401 43.63 18.85 -8.98
CA ALA A 401 42.60 19.18 -9.97
C ALA A 401 42.13 17.94 -10.75
N VAL A 402 43.06 17.09 -11.22
CA VAL A 402 42.73 15.86 -11.97
C VAL A 402 42.05 14.83 -11.07
N SER A 403 42.59 14.56 -9.89
CA SER A 403 41.97 13.62 -8.95
C SER A 403 40.62 14.12 -8.44
N GLY A 404 40.48 15.41 -8.18
CA GLY A 404 39.21 16.06 -7.84
C GLY A 404 38.19 15.97 -8.99
N ALA A 405 38.61 16.15 -10.24
CA ALA A 405 37.74 15.98 -11.41
C ALA A 405 37.23 14.53 -11.54
N ILE A 406 38.08 13.52 -11.31
CA ILE A 406 37.67 12.11 -11.31
C ILE A 406 36.62 11.85 -10.24
N VAL A 407 36.82 12.37 -9.02
CA VAL A 407 35.85 12.26 -7.91
C VAL A 407 34.54 12.96 -8.28
N LEU A 408 34.60 14.18 -8.85
CA LEU A 408 33.42 14.91 -9.29
C LEU A 408 32.64 14.20 -10.40
N VAL A 409 33.33 13.59 -11.37
CA VAL A 409 32.69 12.76 -12.41
C VAL A 409 31.92 11.60 -11.79
N GLY A 410 32.48 10.94 -10.76
CA GLY A 410 31.76 9.92 -10.00
C GLY A 410 30.50 10.45 -9.30
N MET A 411 30.47 11.73 -8.91
CA MET A 411 29.32 12.37 -8.27
C MET A 411 28.22 12.80 -9.24
N VAL A 412 28.48 12.91 -10.55
CA VAL A 412 27.51 13.44 -11.54
C VAL A 412 26.22 12.62 -11.60
N ALA A 413 26.28 11.32 -11.31
CA ALA A 413 25.12 10.43 -11.30
C ALA A 413 24.36 10.39 -9.96
N LEU A 414 24.78 11.14 -8.93
CA LEU A 414 24.03 11.22 -7.67
C LEU A 414 22.62 11.83 -7.82
N PRO A 415 22.41 12.92 -8.59
CA PRO A 415 21.08 13.51 -8.74
C PRO A 415 20.09 12.62 -9.49
N THR A 416 20.56 11.64 -10.27
CA THR A 416 19.68 10.70 -11.01
C THR A 416 19.23 9.54 -10.14
N PHE A 417 19.72 9.42 -8.90
CA PHE A 417 19.40 8.32 -7.99
C PHE A 417 17.90 8.18 -7.74
N LYS A 418 17.37 6.98 -8.03
CA LYS A 418 16.01 6.56 -7.69
C LYS A 418 16.05 5.37 -6.75
N THR A 419 15.44 5.50 -5.58
CA THR A 419 15.27 4.40 -4.62
C THR A 419 14.22 3.42 -5.11
N SER A 420 14.43 2.14 -4.82
CA SER A 420 13.38 1.13 -4.89
C SER A 420 13.23 0.48 -3.52
N TYR A 421 11.98 0.36 -3.11
CA TYR A 421 11.57 -0.31 -1.86
C TYR A 421 10.96 -1.69 -2.12
N ASN A 422 10.89 -2.13 -3.37
CA ASN A 422 10.23 -3.38 -3.72
C ASN A 422 11.26 -4.52 -3.79
N ASP A 423 11.32 -5.30 -2.71
CA ASP A 423 12.28 -6.41 -2.52
C ASP A 423 12.18 -7.48 -3.61
N ARG A 424 11.00 -7.63 -4.23
CA ARG A 424 10.73 -8.58 -5.33
C ARG A 424 11.75 -8.51 -6.45
N TYR A 425 12.20 -7.30 -6.83
CA TYR A 425 13.12 -7.09 -7.95
C TYR A 425 14.54 -7.59 -7.65
N TYR A 426 14.86 -7.81 -6.38
CA TYR A 426 16.19 -8.19 -5.92
C TYR A 426 16.31 -9.67 -5.55
N LEU A 427 15.18 -10.38 -5.53
CA LEU A 427 15.08 -11.82 -5.44
C LEU A 427 15.18 -12.48 -6.83
N PRO A 428 15.68 -13.73 -6.93
CA PRO A 428 15.62 -14.51 -8.16
C PRO A 428 14.19 -14.65 -8.68
N THR A 429 14.00 -14.64 -10.00
CA THR A 429 12.66 -14.81 -10.62
C THR A 429 12.02 -16.18 -10.33
N ALA A 430 12.83 -17.16 -9.94
CA ALA A 430 12.40 -18.51 -9.56
C ALA A 430 12.00 -18.64 -8.07
N ALA A 431 12.13 -17.58 -7.26
CA ALA A 431 11.69 -17.61 -5.87
C ALA A 431 10.17 -17.84 -5.77
N SER A 432 9.73 -18.58 -4.75
CA SER A 432 8.33 -19.00 -4.60
C SER A 432 7.36 -17.81 -4.53
N SER A 433 7.72 -16.79 -3.75
CA SER A 433 7.00 -15.52 -3.63
C SER A 433 6.95 -14.76 -4.95
N ASN A 434 8.06 -14.71 -5.70
CA ASN A 434 8.11 -14.06 -7.02
C ASN A 434 7.22 -14.76 -8.06
N LEU A 435 7.14 -16.09 -8.03
CA LEU A 435 6.23 -16.86 -8.89
C LEU A 435 4.77 -16.58 -8.53
N GLY A 436 4.44 -16.54 -7.24
CA GLY A 436 3.09 -16.21 -6.77
C GLY A 436 2.68 -14.79 -7.14
N GLN A 437 3.56 -13.81 -6.95
CA GLN A 437 3.30 -12.43 -7.36
C GLN A 437 3.17 -12.30 -8.88
N ALA A 438 3.98 -13.01 -9.66
CA ALA A 438 3.87 -13.02 -11.12
C ALA A 438 2.55 -13.64 -11.61
N ALA A 439 2.05 -14.68 -10.92
CA ALA A 439 0.72 -15.23 -11.19
C ALA A 439 -0.38 -14.21 -10.85
N ALA A 440 -0.24 -13.51 -9.71
CA ALA A 440 -1.18 -12.49 -9.28
C ALA A 440 -1.25 -11.31 -10.28
N ASP A 441 -0.10 -10.78 -10.70
CA ASP A 441 0.02 -9.68 -11.66
C ASP A 441 -0.58 -10.00 -13.05
N ARG A 442 -0.77 -11.27 -13.41
CA ARG A 442 -1.42 -11.67 -14.67
C ARG A 442 -2.93 -11.40 -14.67
N HIS A 443 -3.56 -11.44 -13.49
CA HIS A 443 -5.01 -11.40 -13.35
C HIS A 443 -5.52 -10.18 -12.55
N PHE A 444 -4.66 -9.58 -11.72
CA PHE A 444 -4.98 -8.47 -10.83
C PHE A 444 -4.04 -7.27 -11.07
N SER A 445 -4.56 -6.06 -10.89
CA SER A 445 -3.71 -4.88 -10.81
C SER A 445 -2.96 -4.86 -9.47
N GLN A 446 -1.73 -4.34 -9.47
CA GLN A 446 -0.89 -4.28 -8.25
C GLN A 446 -1.55 -3.49 -7.11
N ALA A 447 -2.29 -2.45 -7.45
CA ALA A 447 -3.03 -1.63 -6.49
C ALA A 447 -4.15 -2.41 -5.78
N ARG A 448 -4.86 -3.28 -6.51
CA ARG A 448 -5.99 -4.05 -5.97
C ARG A 448 -5.53 -5.07 -4.93
N MET A 449 -4.32 -5.61 -5.09
CA MET A 449 -3.74 -6.59 -4.15
C MET A 449 -3.09 -5.93 -2.93
N ASN A 450 -2.78 -4.63 -3.00
CA ASN A 450 -2.06 -3.90 -1.98
C ASN A 450 -2.82 -2.60 -1.61
N PRO A 451 -4.07 -2.67 -1.13
CA PRO A 451 -4.82 -1.48 -0.76
C PRO A 451 -4.23 -0.81 0.48
N ASP A 452 -4.49 0.49 0.60
CA ASP A 452 -4.35 1.19 1.87
C ASP A 452 -5.58 0.98 2.74
N MET A 453 -5.36 0.97 4.05
CA MET A 453 -6.36 0.67 5.06
C MET A 453 -6.58 1.91 5.91
N LEU A 454 -7.71 2.57 5.73
CA LEU A 454 -8.11 3.72 6.53
C LEU A 454 -9.11 3.24 7.60
N MET A 455 -8.88 3.61 8.85
CA MET A 455 -9.78 3.33 9.96
C MET A 455 -10.24 4.62 10.62
N ILE A 456 -11.54 4.70 10.87
CA ILE A 456 -12.19 5.76 11.63
C ILE A 456 -12.64 5.16 12.96
N GLU A 457 -12.16 5.70 14.06
CA GLU A 457 -12.51 5.27 15.42
C GLU A 457 -13.32 6.36 16.12
N ALA A 458 -14.56 6.05 16.47
CA ALA A 458 -15.51 6.91 17.16
C ALA A 458 -15.67 6.50 18.64
N ASP A 459 -16.30 7.37 19.45
CA ASP A 459 -16.60 7.10 20.85
C ASP A 459 -17.92 6.30 21.06
N HIS A 460 -18.74 6.19 20.01
CA HIS A 460 -20.04 5.50 20.00
C HIS A 460 -20.18 4.50 18.84
N ASP A 461 -21.25 3.70 18.85
CA ASP A 461 -21.55 2.70 17.81
C ASP A 461 -22.09 3.39 16.54
N MET A 462 -21.37 3.22 15.43
CA MET A 462 -21.67 3.83 14.14
C MET A 462 -22.74 3.08 13.32
N ARG A 463 -23.35 2.01 13.85
CA ARG A 463 -24.41 1.25 13.17
C ARG A 463 -25.77 1.97 13.22
N ASN A 464 -25.78 3.21 12.76
CA ASN A 464 -26.94 4.07 12.69
C ASN A 464 -26.94 4.89 11.39
N THR A 465 -28.11 5.37 10.97
CA THR A 465 -28.25 6.09 9.70
C THR A 465 -27.43 7.37 9.64
N ALA A 466 -27.28 8.10 10.76
CA ALA A 466 -26.57 9.37 10.77
C ALA A 466 -25.08 9.19 10.47
N ASP A 467 -24.43 8.22 11.12
CA ASP A 467 -23.00 7.96 10.89
C ASP A 467 -22.74 7.31 9.53
N MET A 468 -23.67 6.51 8.99
CA MET A 468 -23.55 6.00 7.62
C MET A 468 -23.49 7.13 6.59
N LEU A 469 -24.21 8.24 6.79
CA LEU A 469 -24.09 9.44 5.94
C LEU A 469 -22.70 10.07 6.03
N VAL A 470 -22.11 10.06 7.23
CA VAL A 470 -20.76 10.60 7.45
C VAL A 470 -19.68 9.70 6.85
N LEU A 471 -19.81 8.38 6.99
CA LEU A 471 -18.89 7.41 6.38
C LEU A 471 -18.92 7.52 4.85
N ASP A 472 -20.10 7.67 4.23
CA ASP A 472 -20.22 7.93 2.79
C ASP A 472 -19.58 9.28 2.40
N LYS A 473 -19.79 10.35 3.18
CA LYS A 473 -19.12 11.64 2.96
C LYS A 473 -17.59 11.52 3.01
N VAL A 474 -17.05 10.73 3.94
CA VAL A 474 -15.61 10.43 3.99
C VAL A 474 -15.18 9.67 2.75
N ALA A 475 -15.92 8.64 2.33
CA ALA A 475 -15.62 7.88 1.12
C ALA A 475 -15.56 8.78 -0.13
N LYS A 476 -16.52 9.70 -0.28
CA LYS A 476 -16.58 10.71 -1.36
C LYS A 476 -15.39 11.66 -1.36
N ASN A 477 -14.94 12.09 -0.19
CA ASN A 477 -13.80 12.99 -0.10
C ASN A 477 -12.50 12.26 -0.48
N VAL A 478 -12.32 11.04 0.00
CA VAL A 478 -11.11 10.25 -0.29
C VAL A 478 -11.04 9.85 -1.76
N ILE A 479 -12.14 9.42 -2.39
CA ILE A 479 -12.13 9.05 -3.82
C ILE A 479 -11.86 10.24 -4.75
N ARG A 480 -12.10 11.48 -4.29
CA ARG A 480 -11.77 12.71 -5.03
C ARG A 480 -10.28 13.05 -5.01
N VAL A 481 -9.48 12.40 -4.15
CA VAL A 481 -8.02 12.57 -4.16
C VAL A 481 -7.46 12.04 -5.47
N VAL A 482 -6.62 12.84 -6.12
CA VAL A 482 -6.04 12.50 -7.42
C VAL A 482 -5.24 11.20 -7.31
N GLY A 483 -5.59 10.22 -8.14
CA GLY A 483 -4.90 8.95 -8.19
C GLY A 483 -5.48 7.88 -7.24
N ILE A 484 -6.67 8.08 -6.68
CA ILE A 484 -7.46 7.00 -6.07
C ILE A 484 -8.36 6.38 -7.15
N ALA A 485 -8.36 5.05 -7.25
CA ALA A 485 -9.13 4.32 -8.24
C ALA A 485 -10.49 3.87 -7.69
N MET A 486 -10.50 3.42 -6.44
CA MET A 486 -11.66 2.80 -5.81
C MET A 486 -11.52 2.91 -4.28
N ILE A 487 -12.65 3.05 -3.60
CA ILE A 487 -12.76 2.94 -2.14
C ILE A 487 -13.82 1.91 -1.79
N GLN A 488 -13.52 0.99 -0.89
CA GLN A 488 -14.46 -0.01 -0.40
C GLN A 488 -14.68 0.18 1.09
N ASP A 489 -15.94 0.36 1.47
CA ASP A 489 -16.39 0.56 2.83
C ASP A 489 -17.81 -0.01 3.00
N ILE A 490 -18.45 0.18 4.15
CA ILE A 490 -19.82 -0.30 4.37
C ILE A 490 -20.84 0.36 3.42
N THR A 491 -20.61 1.60 3.00
CA THR A 491 -21.54 2.32 2.11
C THR A 491 -21.32 1.95 0.63
N ARG A 492 -20.16 1.36 0.31
CA ARG A 492 -19.73 0.96 -1.04
C ARG A 492 -18.90 -0.35 -1.00
N PRO A 493 -19.45 -1.49 -0.54
CA PRO A 493 -18.66 -2.69 -0.28
C PRO A 493 -17.95 -3.25 -1.52
N LEU A 494 -18.56 -3.06 -2.70
CA LEU A 494 -18.02 -3.48 -4.00
C LEU A 494 -17.21 -2.38 -4.72
N GLY A 495 -16.93 -1.26 -4.05
CA GLY A 495 -16.29 -0.09 -4.67
C GLY A 495 -17.24 0.82 -5.44
N ILE A 496 -18.53 0.44 -5.50
CA ILE A 496 -19.62 1.23 -6.04
C ILE A 496 -20.68 1.46 -4.94
N PRO A 497 -21.42 2.57 -4.98
CA PRO A 497 -22.49 2.82 -4.02
C PRO A 497 -23.51 1.68 -3.98
N ILE A 498 -24.05 1.41 -2.80
CA ILE A 498 -25.17 0.47 -2.65
C ILE A 498 -26.30 0.92 -3.58
N GLN A 499 -26.75 0.00 -4.44
CA GLN A 499 -27.88 0.26 -5.32
C GLN A 499 -29.13 0.50 -4.48
N HIS A 500 -30.02 1.35 -4.98
CA HIS A 500 -31.32 1.62 -4.36
C HIS A 500 -31.25 2.37 -3.01
N SER A 501 -30.07 2.87 -2.61
CA SER A 501 -29.90 3.64 -1.39
C SER A 501 -30.06 5.16 -1.58
N SER A 502 -30.30 5.65 -2.79
CA SER A 502 -30.45 7.09 -3.02
C SER A 502 -31.86 7.58 -2.64
N ILE A 503 -31.97 8.79 -2.09
CA ILE A 503 -33.26 9.43 -1.78
C ILE A 503 -34.19 9.46 -3.02
N PRO A 504 -33.73 9.85 -4.23
CA PRO A 504 -34.57 9.79 -5.43
C PRO A 504 -35.11 8.39 -5.73
N PHE A 505 -34.34 7.34 -5.51
CA PHE A 505 -34.80 5.96 -5.69
C PHE A 505 -35.86 5.57 -4.64
N GLN A 506 -35.66 5.92 -3.38
CA GLN A 506 -36.65 5.61 -2.33
C GLN A 506 -37.97 6.33 -2.56
N ASN A 507 -37.91 7.61 -2.98
CA ASN A 507 -39.10 8.37 -3.36
C ASN A 507 -39.81 7.74 -4.57
N SER A 508 -39.04 7.20 -5.52
CA SER A 508 -39.61 6.56 -6.72
C SER A 508 -40.34 5.25 -6.41
N MET A 509 -39.90 4.52 -5.39
CA MET A 509 -40.56 3.31 -4.90
C MET A 509 -41.98 3.60 -4.36
N GLN A 510 -42.19 4.75 -3.74
CA GLN A 510 -43.53 5.21 -3.33
C GLN A 510 -44.41 5.53 -4.56
N SER A 511 -43.84 6.17 -5.58
CA SER A 511 -44.53 6.43 -6.85
C SER A 511 -44.90 5.14 -7.59
N GLN A 512 -44.06 4.10 -7.51
CA GLN A 512 -44.34 2.78 -8.09
C GLN A 512 -45.58 2.13 -7.46
N THR A 513 -45.71 2.21 -6.13
CA THR A 513 -46.92 1.73 -5.43
C THR A 513 -48.15 2.52 -5.85
N THR A 514 -48.02 3.83 -6.07
CA THR A 514 -49.10 4.68 -6.58
C THR A 514 -49.52 4.28 -8.00
N MET A 515 -48.55 3.98 -8.89
CA MET A 515 -48.84 3.51 -10.25
C MET A 515 -49.57 2.18 -10.29
N GLN A 516 -49.26 1.24 -9.39
CA GLN A 516 -50.00 -0.02 -9.29
C GLN A 516 -51.48 0.21 -8.98
N ASN A 517 -51.80 1.20 -8.13
CA ASN A 517 -53.18 1.59 -7.83
C ASN A 517 -53.84 2.40 -8.95
N MET A 518 -53.07 3.10 -9.79
CA MET A 518 -53.60 3.90 -10.91
C MET A 518 -54.26 3.03 -11.98
N ALA A 519 -53.73 1.85 -12.26
CA ALA A 519 -54.36 0.90 -13.20
C ALA A 519 -55.81 0.59 -12.78
N PHE A 520 -56.01 0.32 -11.48
CA PHE A 520 -57.34 0.09 -10.91
C PHE A 520 -58.25 1.32 -11.06
N LEU A 521 -57.76 2.54 -10.81
CA LEU A 521 -58.56 3.76 -10.93
C LEU A 521 -58.96 4.06 -12.38
N LYS A 522 -58.05 3.87 -13.35
CA LYS A 522 -58.34 3.99 -14.78
C LYS A 522 -59.43 3.00 -15.22
N ASP A 523 -59.38 1.77 -14.73
CA ASP A 523 -60.44 0.76 -14.98
C ASP A 523 -61.80 1.16 -14.39
N ARG A 524 -61.86 1.91 -13.28
CA ARG A 524 -63.12 2.45 -12.74
C ARG A 524 -63.66 3.62 -13.55
N MET A 525 -62.80 4.45 -14.15
CA MET A 525 -63.25 5.54 -15.03
C MET A 525 -63.91 5.02 -16.31
N ALA A 526 -63.45 3.88 -16.84
CA ALA A 526 -64.08 3.23 -17.98
C ALA A 526 -65.55 2.81 -17.70
N ASP A 527 -65.89 2.49 -16.45
CA ASP A 527 -67.26 2.18 -16.07
C ASP A 527 -68.17 3.43 -15.98
N ILE A 528 -67.61 4.63 -15.72
CA ILE A 528 -68.38 5.89 -15.76
C ILE A 528 -68.79 6.21 -17.20
N THR A 529 -67.94 5.91 -18.18
CA THR A 529 -68.30 6.04 -19.59
C THR A 529 -69.48 5.13 -19.95
N LYS A 530 -69.47 3.88 -19.47
CA LYS A 530 -70.62 2.97 -19.65
C LYS A 530 -71.90 3.53 -19.03
N MET A 531 -71.84 4.17 -17.86
CA MET A 531 -73.01 4.83 -17.27
C MET A 531 -73.56 5.95 -18.16
N ALA A 532 -72.67 6.73 -18.81
CA ALA A 532 -73.08 7.77 -19.75
C ALA A 532 -73.71 7.20 -21.03
N ASP A 533 -73.26 6.02 -21.47
CA ASP A 533 -73.85 5.29 -22.59
C ASP A 533 -75.25 4.76 -22.22
N GLU A 534 -75.42 4.18 -21.03
CA GLU A 534 -76.74 3.77 -20.51
C GLU A 534 -77.70 4.95 -20.35
N MET A 535 -77.20 6.12 -19.92
CA MET A 535 -77.99 7.35 -19.90
C MET A 535 -78.40 7.81 -21.30
N GLN A 536 -77.56 7.62 -22.32
CA GLN A 536 -77.95 7.90 -23.71
C GLN A 536 -79.08 6.99 -24.16
N PHE A 537 -78.96 5.69 -23.86
CA PHE A 537 -80.01 4.73 -24.18
C PHE A 537 -81.36 5.11 -23.54
N MET A 538 -81.35 5.57 -22.28
CA MET A 538 -82.55 6.09 -21.62
C MET A 538 -83.09 7.36 -22.28
N ILE A 539 -82.22 8.31 -22.69
CA ILE A 539 -82.62 9.53 -23.40
C ILE A 539 -83.31 9.17 -24.73
N ASP A 540 -82.71 8.28 -25.52
CA ASP A 540 -83.24 7.84 -26.81
C ASP A 540 -84.60 7.16 -26.63
N THR A 541 -84.73 6.33 -25.59
CA THR A 541 -85.99 5.65 -25.23
C THR A 541 -87.08 6.65 -24.81
N MET A 542 -86.75 7.64 -23.97
CA MET A 542 -87.68 8.68 -23.53
C MET A 542 -88.10 9.61 -24.69
N GLN A 543 -87.19 9.91 -25.62
CA GLN A 543 -87.52 10.64 -26.84
C GLN A 543 -88.50 9.86 -27.72
N ARG A 544 -88.31 8.53 -27.83
CA ARG A 544 -89.26 7.68 -28.53
C ARG A 544 -90.62 7.65 -27.84
N MET A 545 -90.64 7.59 -26.51
CA MET A 545 -91.87 7.65 -25.71
C MET A 545 -92.61 8.99 -25.88
N TYR A 546 -91.87 10.10 -25.95
CA TYR A 546 -92.43 11.42 -26.24
C TYR A 546 -93.12 11.46 -27.61
N GLN A 547 -92.46 10.95 -28.66
CA GLN A 547 -93.04 10.87 -30.01
C GLN A 547 -94.34 10.05 -30.03
N VAL A 548 -94.33 8.88 -29.39
CA VAL A 548 -95.52 8.00 -29.32
C VAL A 548 -96.66 8.65 -28.52
N THR A 549 -96.35 9.34 -27.42
CA THR A 549 -97.35 10.05 -26.60
C THR A 549 -97.91 11.25 -27.36
N GLN A 550 -97.11 11.90 -28.20
CA GLN A 550 -97.56 12.98 -29.08
C GLN A 550 -98.50 12.48 -30.17
N GLU A 551 -98.19 11.35 -30.81
CA GLU A 551 -99.10 10.69 -31.75
C GLU A 551 -100.41 10.29 -31.07
N LEU A 552 -100.35 9.76 -29.85
CA LEU A 552 -101.52 9.40 -29.06
C LEU A 552 -102.37 10.62 -28.66
N SER A 553 -101.75 11.72 -28.26
CA SER A 553 -102.45 12.98 -27.93
C SER A 553 -103.17 13.55 -29.15
N ASN A 554 -102.50 13.55 -30.32
CA ASN A 554 -103.11 14.04 -31.56
C ASN A 554 -104.30 13.16 -31.98
N ALA A 555 -104.18 11.84 -31.84
CA ALA A 555 -105.27 10.91 -32.12
C ALA A 555 -106.45 11.08 -31.14
N ALA A 556 -106.17 11.32 -29.85
CA ALA A 556 -107.20 11.58 -28.85
C ALA A 556 -107.95 12.89 -29.09
N ASP A 557 -107.26 13.97 -29.47
CA ASP A 557 -107.87 15.25 -29.85
C ASP A 557 -108.74 15.11 -31.11
N ASP A 558 -108.27 14.36 -32.12
CA ASP A 558 -109.03 14.11 -33.34
C ASP A 558 -110.30 13.30 -33.06
N SER A 559 -110.20 12.30 -32.18
CA SER A 559 -111.34 11.51 -31.70
C SER A 559 -112.32 12.36 -30.89
N ALA A 560 -111.84 13.28 -30.03
CA ALA A 560 -112.67 14.18 -29.26
C ALA A 560 -113.46 15.14 -30.17
N ARG A 561 -112.79 15.73 -31.16
CA ARG A 561 -113.42 16.60 -32.17
C ARG A 561 -114.48 15.87 -32.98
N THR A 562 -114.14 14.69 -33.52
CA THR A 562 -115.06 13.90 -34.35
C THR A 562 -116.30 13.45 -33.57
N THR A 563 -116.13 13.09 -32.30
CA THR A 563 -117.24 12.69 -31.42
C THR A 563 -118.15 13.87 -31.10
N ALA A 564 -117.58 15.05 -30.80
CA ALA A 564 -118.34 16.27 -30.56
C ALA A 564 -119.15 16.73 -31.79
N GLU A 565 -118.56 16.66 -32.99
CA GLU A 565 -119.29 16.92 -34.24
C GLU A 565 -120.43 15.93 -34.47
N THR A 566 -120.23 14.66 -34.13
CA THR A 566 -121.26 13.61 -34.24
C THR A 566 -122.41 13.82 -33.24
N ALA A 567 -122.10 14.24 -32.02
CA ALA A 567 -123.11 14.59 -31.00
C ALA A 567 -123.95 15.79 -31.43
N ASP A 568 -123.32 16.84 -31.98
CA ASP A 568 -124.01 18.04 -32.47
C ASP A 568 -124.95 17.73 -33.66
N ILE A 569 -124.51 16.89 -34.61
CA ILE A 569 -125.37 16.41 -35.70
C ILE A 569 -126.57 15.63 -35.14
N THR A 570 -126.33 14.76 -34.15
CA THR A 570 -127.38 13.93 -33.53
C THR A 570 -128.41 14.79 -32.78
N ASN A 571 -127.96 15.81 -32.05
CA ASN A 571 -128.82 16.77 -31.36
C ASN A 571 -129.70 17.57 -32.34
N ARG A 572 -129.14 18.05 -33.47
CA ARG A 572 -129.95 18.72 -34.50
C ARG A 572 -130.97 17.79 -35.14
N LEU A 573 -130.64 16.51 -35.32
CA LEU A 573 -131.57 15.52 -35.86
C LEU A 573 -132.75 15.28 -34.90
N ARG A 574 -132.46 15.18 -33.59
CA ARG A 574 -133.46 15.08 -32.52
C ARG A 574 -134.42 16.27 -32.54
N ASP A 575 -133.88 17.49 -32.64
CA ASP A 575 -134.70 18.71 -32.65
C ASP A 575 -135.63 18.78 -33.88
N HIS A 576 -135.16 18.38 -35.07
CA HIS A 576 -136.03 18.28 -36.25
C HIS A 576 -137.08 17.17 -36.17
N ILE A 577 -136.79 16.06 -35.47
CA ILE A 577 -137.78 15.02 -35.19
C ILE A 577 -138.84 15.53 -34.20
N ALA A 578 -138.44 16.31 -33.19
CA ALA A 578 -139.34 16.94 -32.24
C ALA A 578 -140.30 17.94 -32.93
N ASP A 579 -139.79 18.76 -33.87
CA ASP A 579 -140.61 19.68 -34.67
C ASP A 579 -141.69 18.95 -35.50
N PHE A 580 -141.35 17.77 -36.05
CA PHE A 580 -142.29 16.94 -36.80
C PHE A 580 -143.38 16.32 -35.90
N ASP A 581 -143.02 15.84 -34.70
CA ASP A 581 -143.96 15.29 -33.73
C ASP A 581 -144.98 16.34 -33.25
N ASP A 582 -144.51 17.57 -32.97
CA ASP A 582 -145.38 18.64 -32.48
C ASP A 582 -146.44 19.07 -33.52
N PHE A 583 -146.13 18.98 -34.83
CA PHE A 583 -147.09 19.31 -35.90
C PHE A 583 -148.21 18.26 -36.06
N TRP A 584 -147.91 16.98 -35.84
CA TRP A 584 -148.85 15.86 -36.04
C TRP A 584 -149.62 15.46 -34.77
N ARG A 585 -149.36 16.10 -33.63
CA ARG A 585 -150.04 15.87 -32.34
C ARG A 585 -151.57 15.73 -32.39
N PRO A 586 -152.33 16.53 -33.16
CA PRO A 586 -153.80 16.40 -33.21
C PRO A 586 -154.25 15.06 -33.80
N ILE A 587 -153.52 14.55 -34.80
CA ILE A 587 -153.79 13.27 -35.47
C ILE A 587 -153.30 12.11 -34.59
N ARG A 588 -152.13 12.26 -33.94
CA ARG A 588 -151.63 11.29 -32.95
C ARG A 588 -152.64 11.05 -31.82
N SER A 589 -153.26 12.13 -31.32
CA SER A 589 -154.25 12.09 -30.24
C SER A 589 -155.54 11.35 -30.63
N TYR A 590 -155.98 11.45 -31.89
CA TYR A 590 -157.15 10.74 -32.41
C TYR A 590 -156.98 9.21 -32.35
N PHE A 591 -155.80 8.71 -32.70
CA PHE A 591 -155.51 7.28 -32.71
C PHE A 591 -155.27 6.68 -31.31
N TYR A 592 -155.00 7.50 -30.30
CA TYR A 592 -154.86 7.06 -28.90
C TYR A 592 -156.18 7.04 -28.10
N TRP A 593 -157.25 7.69 -28.59
CA TRP A 593 -158.54 7.82 -27.87
C TRP A 593 -159.62 6.80 -28.29
N GLU A 594 -159.58 6.26 -29.50
CA GLU A 594 -160.61 5.35 -30.02
C GLU A 594 -160.38 3.88 -29.59
N LYS A 595 -161.32 3.31 -28.82
CA LYS A 595 -161.15 2.00 -28.15
C LYS A 595 -161.06 0.79 -29.08
N HIS A 596 -161.31 0.93 -30.38
CA HIS A 596 -161.32 -0.16 -31.36
C HIS A 596 -160.12 -0.15 -32.34
N CYS A 597 -159.12 0.73 -32.15
CA CYS A 597 -157.98 0.85 -33.07
C CYS A 597 -156.94 -0.30 -33.03
N TYR A 598 -157.05 -1.25 -32.08
CA TYR A 598 -156.16 -2.42 -32.02
C TYR A 598 -156.47 -3.46 -33.11
N ASP A 599 -157.71 -3.52 -33.61
CA ASP A 599 -158.15 -4.54 -34.57
C ASP A 599 -158.12 -4.05 -36.03
N ILE A 600 -157.64 -2.82 -36.28
CA ILE A 600 -157.56 -2.20 -37.60
C ILE A 600 -156.08 -2.11 -38.04
N PRO A 601 -155.63 -2.87 -39.05
CA PRO A 601 -154.21 -2.98 -39.42
C PRO A 601 -153.51 -1.66 -39.72
N ILE A 602 -154.23 -0.70 -40.32
CA ILE A 602 -153.66 0.60 -40.72
C ILE A 602 -153.46 1.55 -39.53
N CYS A 603 -154.20 1.34 -38.43
CA CYS A 603 -154.09 2.17 -37.24
C CYS A 603 -152.89 1.76 -36.39
N TRP A 604 -152.61 0.45 -36.27
CA TRP A 604 -151.44 -0.06 -35.55
C TRP A 604 -150.11 0.30 -36.23
N SER A 605 -150.04 0.26 -37.57
CA SER A 605 -148.81 0.61 -38.30
C SER A 605 -148.38 2.07 -38.10
N ILE A 606 -149.35 2.99 -38.01
CA ILE A 606 -149.08 4.41 -37.78
C ILE A 606 -148.63 4.65 -36.33
N ARG A 607 -149.17 3.89 -35.36
CA ARG A 607 -148.72 3.97 -33.97
C ARG A 607 -147.29 3.47 -33.76
N SER A 608 -146.92 2.31 -34.33
CA SER A 608 -145.54 1.78 -34.25
C SER A 608 -144.49 2.73 -34.84
N LEU A 609 -144.90 3.56 -35.80
CA LEU A 609 -144.05 4.58 -36.42
C LEU A 609 -143.75 5.73 -35.45
N PHE A 610 -144.71 6.14 -34.63
CA PHE A 610 -144.49 7.13 -33.57
C PHE A 610 -143.69 6.55 -32.39
N ASP A 611 -143.95 5.30 -31.97
CA ASP A 611 -143.19 4.65 -30.89
C ASP A 611 -141.69 4.47 -31.26
N SER A 612 -141.35 4.40 -32.55
CA SER A 612 -139.95 4.34 -33.03
C SER A 612 -139.24 5.69 -33.02
N LEU A 613 -139.99 6.81 -33.06
CA LEU A 613 -139.43 8.17 -33.01
C LEU A 613 -139.03 8.56 -31.57
N ASP A 614 -139.72 8.03 -30.55
CA ASP A 614 -139.40 8.28 -29.14
C ASP A 614 -138.03 7.73 -28.69
N GLY A 615 -137.39 6.83 -29.46
CA GLY A 615 -136.06 6.28 -29.15
C GLY A 615 -134.87 7.19 -29.47
N PHE A 616 -135.07 8.31 -30.18
CA PHE A 616 -133.97 9.20 -30.60
C PHE A 616 -133.39 10.04 -29.45
N ASP A 617 -134.18 10.34 -28.41
CA ASP A 617 -133.70 11.08 -27.23
C ASP A 617 -132.64 10.32 -26.43
N GLN A 618 -132.78 8.99 -26.31
CA GLN A 618 -131.78 8.15 -25.63
C GLN A 618 -130.45 8.09 -26.38
N LEU A 619 -130.49 8.09 -27.71
CA LEU A 619 -129.30 8.02 -28.55
C LEU A 619 -128.48 9.32 -28.45
N ALA A 620 -129.14 10.47 -28.47
CA ALA A 620 -128.50 11.77 -28.29
C ALA A 620 -127.81 11.89 -26.90
N GLY A 621 -128.49 11.46 -25.83
CA GLY A 621 -127.92 11.48 -24.47
C GLY A 621 -126.65 10.64 -24.31
N GLN A 622 -126.55 9.50 -24.99
CA GLN A 622 -125.34 8.65 -24.94
C GLN A 622 -124.13 9.26 -25.68
N PHE A 623 -124.37 10.02 -26.75
CA PHE A 623 -123.28 10.70 -27.48
C PHE A 623 -122.70 11.90 -26.72
N ASP A 624 -123.51 12.59 -25.91
CA ASP A 624 -123.04 13.65 -25.02
C ASP A 624 -122.13 13.09 -23.89
N GLU A 625 -122.49 11.96 -23.28
CA GLU A 625 -121.63 11.29 -22.29
C GLU A 625 -120.30 10.81 -22.91
N LEU A 626 -120.36 10.19 -24.10
CA LEU A 626 -119.17 9.73 -24.82
C LEU A 626 -118.23 10.89 -25.17
N THR A 627 -118.77 12.06 -25.54
CA THR A 627 -117.99 13.27 -25.79
C THR A 627 -117.24 13.72 -24.54
N SER A 628 -117.91 13.73 -23.37
CA SER A 628 -117.30 14.12 -22.10
C SER A 628 -116.12 13.21 -21.70
N ASP A 629 -116.26 11.89 -21.86
CA ASP A 629 -115.23 10.93 -21.48
C ASP A 629 -114.02 10.95 -22.42
N ILE A 630 -114.23 11.10 -23.74
CA ILE A 630 -113.13 11.24 -24.70
C ILE A 630 -112.37 12.55 -24.46
N GLN A 631 -113.05 13.62 -24.07
CA GLN A 631 -112.43 14.91 -23.78
C GLN A 631 -111.59 14.89 -22.49
N ARG A 632 -112.03 14.15 -21.46
CA ARG A 632 -111.19 13.85 -20.27
C ARG A 632 -109.93 13.06 -20.65
N THR A 633 -110.06 12.09 -21.55
CA THR A 633 -108.94 11.27 -22.03
C THR A 633 -107.92 12.11 -22.81
N ALA A 634 -108.40 13.01 -23.68
CA ALA A 634 -107.54 13.96 -24.40
C ALA A 634 -106.78 14.90 -23.44
N THR A 635 -107.47 15.41 -22.42
CA THR A 635 -106.86 16.30 -21.40
C THR A 635 -105.77 15.57 -20.60
N ALA A 636 -106.03 14.33 -20.15
CA ALA A 636 -105.05 13.52 -19.42
C ALA A 636 -103.81 13.15 -20.27
N THR A 637 -104.01 12.92 -21.58
CA THR A 637 -102.91 12.62 -22.51
C THR A 637 -102.03 13.86 -22.74
N HIS A 638 -102.64 15.05 -22.73
CA HIS A 638 -101.92 16.32 -22.82
C HIS A 638 -101.05 16.59 -21.58
N GLU A 639 -101.57 16.31 -20.37
CA GLU A 639 -100.79 16.44 -19.13
C GLU A 639 -99.55 15.52 -19.13
N MET A 640 -99.66 14.29 -19.63
CA MET A 640 -98.50 13.40 -19.80
C MET A 640 -97.45 13.97 -20.77
N LEU A 641 -97.88 14.62 -21.85
CA LEU A 641 -96.98 15.17 -22.87
C LEU A 641 -96.13 16.32 -22.34
N VAL A 642 -96.65 17.10 -21.39
CA VAL A 642 -95.93 18.24 -20.77
C VAL A 642 -94.82 17.77 -19.81
N LEU A 643 -94.93 16.58 -19.21
CA LEU A 643 -94.00 16.09 -18.19
C LEU A 643 -92.73 15.43 -18.76
N ILE A 644 -92.78 14.90 -19.99
CA ILE A 644 -91.68 14.13 -20.58
C ILE A 644 -90.46 15.02 -20.97
N PRO A 645 -90.61 16.21 -21.59
CA PRO A 645 -89.47 17.02 -21.99
C PRO A 645 -88.53 17.46 -20.83
N PRO A 646 -89.04 17.93 -19.67
CA PRO A 646 -88.18 18.23 -18.52
C PRO A 646 -87.38 17.02 -18.01
N MET A 647 -87.94 15.80 -18.09
CA MET A 647 -87.23 14.57 -17.73
C MET A 647 -86.10 14.27 -18.71
N ILE A 648 -86.33 14.42 -20.02
CA ILE A 648 -85.30 14.26 -21.05
C ILE A 648 -84.16 15.26 -20.85
N ASP A 649 -84.48 16.53 -20.59
CA ASP A 649 -83.46 17.56 -20.37
C ASP A 649 -82.63 17.30 -19.11
N THR A 650 -83.27 16.86 -18.01
CA THR A 650 -82.57 16.46 -16.78
C THR A 650 -81.61 15.29 -17.03
N MET A 651 -82.03 14.30 -17.82
CA MET A 651 -81.17 13.17 -18.20
C MET A 651 -79.99 13.59 -19.08
N LYS A 652 -80.22 14.50 -20.04
CA LYS A 652 -79.14 15.09 -20.86
C LYS A 652 -78.15 15.87 -20.00
N THR A 653 -78.62 16.68 -19.06
CA THR A 653 -77.74 17.42 -18.13
C THR A 653 -76.95 16.45 -17.24
N THR A 654 -77.59 15.41 -16.70
CA THR A 654 -76.92 14.41 -15.86
C THR A 654 -75.85 13.63 -16.63
N LYS A 655 -76.14 13.24 -17.88
CA LYS A 655 -75.15 12.65 -18.79
C LYS A 655 -73.99 13.61 -19.04
N ALA A 656 -74.27 14.87 -19.36
CA ALA A 656 -73.25 15.88 -19.62
C ALA A 656 -72.34 16.13 -18.39
N LEU A 657 -72.93 16.21 -17.20
CA LEU A 657 -72.19 16.32 -15.94
C LEU A 657 -71.34 15.07 -15.67
N THR A 658 -71.86 13.87 -15.94
CA THR A 658 -71.14 12.60 -15.77
C THR A 658 -69.93 12.51 -16.70
N LEU A 659 -70.09 12.89 -17.97
CA LEU A 659 -68.99 12.95 -18.94
C LEU A 659 -67.96 14.04 -18.57
N THR A 660 -68.42 15.21 -18.12
CA THR A 660 -67.53 16.28 -17.65
C THR A 660 -66.73 15.83 -16.43
N MET A 661 -67.36 15.13 -15.50
CA MET A 661 -66.72 14.55 -14.32
C MET A 661 -65.68 13.49 -14.73
N GLN A 662 -66.01 12.59 -15.66
CA GLN A 662 -65.10 11.58 -16.19
C GLN A 662 -63.89 12.21 -16.90
N ALA A 663 -64.10 13.22 -17.75
CA ALA A 663 -63.01 13.94 -18.41
C ALA A 663 -62.10 14.66 -17.40
N THR A 664 -62.68 15.27 -16.36
CA THR A 664 -61.92 15.96 -15.30
C THR A 664 -61.07 14.98 -14.49
N PHE A 665 -61.65 13.85 -14.06
CA PHE A 665 -60.91 12.82 -13.33
C PHE A 665 -59.88 12.12 -14.22
N SER A 666 -60.18 11.85 -15.49
CA SER A 666 -59.22 11.27 -16.44
C SER A 666 -58.00 12.17 -16.61
N ALA A 667 -58.21 13.49 -16.82
CA ALA A 667 -57.11 14.45 -16.93
C ALA A 667 -56.27 14.52 -15.64
N MET A 668 -56.91 14.45 -14.47
CA MET A 668 -56.20 14.39 -13.19
C MET A 668 -55.39 13.09 -13.04
N LEU A 669 -55.95 11.95 -13.44
CA LEU A 669 -55.25 10.66 -13.41
C LEU A 669 -54.06 10.65 -14.38
N ASP A 670 -54.21 11.20 -15.59
CA ASP A 670 -53.13 11.32 -16.57
C ASP A 670 -52.00 12.23 -16.05
N GLN A 671 -52.34 13.33 -15.37
CA GLN A 671 -51.36 14.18 -14.70
C GLN A 671 -50.62 13.44 -13.59
N MET A 672 -51.33 12.67 -12.75
CA MET A 672 -50.72 11.88 -11.68
C MET A 672 -49.84 10.74 -12.23
N ASP A 673 -50.23 10.14 -13.35
CA ASP A 673 -49.48 9.10 -14.06
C ASP A 673 -48.13 9.65 -14.55
N GLU A 674 -48.15 10.80 -15.21
CA GLU A 674 -46.93 11.45 -15.73
C GLU A 674 -45.97 11.87 -14.60
N LEU A 675 -46.50 12.44 -13.51
CA LEU A 675 -45.72 12.79 -12.32
C LEU A 675 -45.08 11.55 -11.67
N SER A 676 -45.85 10.47 -11.56
CA SER A 676 -45.36 9.21 -10.97
C SER A 676 -44.29 8.56 -11.86
N ASN A 677 -44.51 8.53 -13.17
CA ASN A 677 -43.55 8.00 -14.14
C ASN A 677 -42.25 8.82 -14.15
N THR A 678 -42.35 10.15 -14.12
CA THR A 678 -41.18 11.04 -14.02
C THR A 678 -40.35 10.73 -12.77
N ALA A 679 -40.99 10.50 -11.62
CA ALA A 679 -40.31 10.11 -10.39
C ALA A 679 -39.62 8.74 -10.50
N ILE A 680 -40.24 7.76 -11.16
CA ILE A 680 -39.66 6.43 -11.43
C ILE A 680 -38.43 6.53 -12.31
N VAL A 681 -38.54 7.22 -13.45
CA VAL A 681 -37.41 7.42 -14.38
C VAL A 681 -36.28 8.19 -13.70
N MET A 682 -36.60 9.19 -12.86
CA MET A 682 -35.60 9.90 -12.06
C MET A 682 -34.85 8.93 -11.13
N GLY A 683 -35.56 8.13 -10.34
CA GLY A 683 -34.95 7.15 -9.44
C GLY A 683 -34.06 6.14 -10.17
N GLN A 684 -34.53 5.59 -11.29
CA GLN A 684 -33.77 4.67 -12.14
C GLN A 684 -32.53 5.33 -12.76
N SER A 685 -32.61 6.60 -13.16
CA SER A 685 -31.49 7.34 -13.75
C SER A 685 -30.39 7.61 -12.71
N PHE A 686 -30.75 7.96 -11.48
CA PHE A 686 -29.78 8.11 -10.38
C PHE A 686 -29.07 6.79 -10.08
N ASP A 687 -29.81 5.70 -9.99
CA ASP A 687 -29.27 4.37 -9.71
C ASP A 687 -28.36 3.86 -10.85
N ALA A 688 -28.79 4.01 -12.11
CA ALA A 688 -28.02 3.61 -13.29
C ALA A 688 -26.73 4.45 -13.47
N SER A 689 -26.76 5.73 -13.09
CA SER A 689 -25.58 6.59 -13.11
C SER A 689 -24.61 6.33 -11.95
N LYS A 690 -24.98 5.46 -10.99
CA LYS A 690 -24.23 5.19 -9.76
C LYS A 690 -23.90 6.48 -9.00
N ASN A 691 -24.78 7.48 -9.10
CA ASN A 691 -24.64 8.74 -8.37
C ASN A 691 -25.31 8.59 -7.00
N ASP A 692 -24.52 8.74 -5.95
CA ASP A 692 -24.98 8.64 -4.57
C ASP A 692 -24.85 9.94 -3.79
N ASP A 693 -24.77 11.10 -4.46
CA ASP A 693 -24.76 12.42 -3.81
C ASP A 693 -25.90 12.59 -2.77
N PHE A 694 -27.01 11.86 -2.95
CA PHE A 694 -28.14 11.77 -2.02
C PHE A 694 -28.27 10.37 -1.37
N PHE A 695 -27.15 9.78 -0.93
CA PHE A 695 -27.14 8.53 -0.19
C PHE A 695 -27.99 8.64 1.09
N TYR A 696 -28.82 7.64 1.34
CA TYR A 696 -29.60 7.52 2.58
C TYR A 696 -29.93 6.05 2.86
N LEU A 697 -29.56 5.56 4.03
CA LEU A 697 -29.84 4.19 4.42
C LEU A 697 -30.97 4.13 5.47
N PRO A 698 -32.14 3.56 5.13
CA PRO A 698 -33.27 3.50 6.05
C PRO A 698 -32.94 2.53 7.21
N PRO A 699 -33.48 2.75 8.43
CA PRO A 699 -33.18 1.91 9.59
C PRO A 699 -33.48 0.41 9.39
N GLU A 700 -34.46 0.08 8.55
CA GLU A 700 -34.84 -1.30 8.24
C GLU A 700 -33.74 -2.06 7.46
N ALA A 701 -32.83 -1.34 6.79
CA ALA A 701 -31.72 -1.98 6.06
C ALA A 701 -30.71 -2.65 7.01
N PHE A 702 -30.62 -2.24 8.27
CA PHE A 702 -29.74 -2.85 9.27
C PHE A 702 -30.19 -4.26 9.68
N ASP A 703 -31.47 -4.59 9.44
CA ASP A 703 -32.03 -5.93 9.69
C ASP A 703 -31.81 -6.90 8.52
N ASN A 704 -31.32 -6.41 7.37
CA ASN A 704 -31.04 -7.24 6.21
C ASN A 704 -29.82 -8.16 6.48
N PRO A 705 -29.96 -9.50 6.36
CA PRO A 705 -28.86 -10.46 6.57
C PRO A 705 -27.61 -10.20 5.73
N ASP A 706 -27.78 -9.76 4.48
CA ASP A 706 -26.67 -9.48 3.56
C ASP A 706 -25.92 -8.23 4.02
N PHE A 707 -26.65 -7.20 4.46
CA PHE A 707 -26.04 -5.99 5.01
C PHE A 707 -25.33 -6.27 6.34
N GLN A 708 -25.89 -7.13 7.20
CA GLN A 708 -25.24 -7.58 8.44
C GLN A 708 -23.92 -8.31 8.17
N THR A 709 -23.84 -9.06 7.08
CA THR A 709 -22.59 -9.71 6.65
C THR A 709 -21.54 -8.67 6.27
N GLY A 710 -21.94 -7.63 5.52
CA GLY A 710 -21.10 -6.46 5.24
C GLY A 710 -20.67 -5.70 6.50
N LEU A 711 -21.59 -5.48 7.46
CA LEU A 711 -21.29 -4.79 8.72
C LEU A 711 -20.19 -5.50 9.52
N ARG A 712 -20.17 -6.83 9.56
CA ARG A 712 -19.10 -7.60 10.21
C ARG A 712 -17.75 -7.48 9.50
N MET A 713 -17.77 -7.19 8.21
CA MET A 713 -16.54 -7.00 7.42
C MET A 713 -16.01 -5.58 7.48
N PHE A 714 -16.84 -4.54 7.66
CA PHE A 714 -16.39 -3.15 7.59
C PHE A 714 -16.43 -2.43 8.95
N LEU A 715 -17.16 -2.94 9.93
CA LEU A 715 -17.16 -2.44 11.29
C LEU A 715 -16.67 -3.49 12.28
N SER A 716 -15.90 -3.01 13.25
CA SER A 716 -15.51 -3.73 14.46
C SER A 716 -16.72 -4.33 15.20
N PRO A 717 -16.53 -5.40 15.99
CA PRO A 717 -17.61 -6.03 16.77
C PRO A 717 -18.35 -5.09 17.72
N ASP A 718 -17.67 -4.07 18.26
CA ASP A 718 -18.26 -3.04 19.13
C ASP A 718 -18.91 -1.87 18.36
N GLY A 719 -18.78 -1.83 17.04
CA GLY A 719 -19.35 -0.81 16.16
C GLY A 719 -18.62 0.54 16.18
N LYS A 720 -17.51 0.66 16.93
CA LYS A 720 -16.81 1.95 17.15
C LYS A 720 -15.71 2.24 16.15
N SER A 721 -15.20 1.22 15.48
CA SER A 721 -14.20 1.34 14.41
C SER A 721 -14.77 0.90 13.07
N ALA A 722 -14.68 1.77 12.06
CA ALA A 722 -15.03 1.49 10.66
C ALA A 722 -13.75 1.47 9.82
N ARG A 723 -13.59 0.47 8.95
CA ARG A 723 -12.45 0.35 8.04
C ARG A 723 -12.85 0.58 6.58
N PHE A 724 -11.93 1.16 5.83
CA PHE A 724 -12.04 1.46 4.40
C PHE A 724 -10.81 0.88 3.71
N PHE A 725 -11.01 0.22 2.57
CA PHE A 725 -9.93 -0.21 1.68
C PHE A 725 -9.81 0.78 0.53
N ILE A 726 -8.66 1.41 0.40
CA ILE A 726 -8.36 2.43 -0.61
C ILE A 726 -7.46 1.80 -1.67
N THR A 727 -7.94 1.72 -2.90
CA THR A 727 -7.17 1.22 -4.03
C THR A 727 -6.65 2.39 -4.86
N HIS A 728 -5.33 2.44 -5.05
CA HIS A 728 -4.66 3.48 -5.84
C HIS A 728 -4.80 3.25 -7.36
N GLN A 729 -4.65 4.32 -8.14
CA GLN A 729 -4.37 4.26 -9.57
C GLN A 729 -2.87 4.08 -9.77
N GLY A 730 -2.46 2.91 -10.26
CA GLY A 730 -1.05 2.54 -10.44
C GLY A 730 -0.48 1.74 -9.27
N ASP A 731 0.84 1.65 -9.17
CA ASP A 731 1.52 0.90 -8.11
C ASP A 731 1.65 1.79 -6.84
N PRO A 732 1.08 1.41 -5.68
CA PRO A 732 1.17 2.18 -4.44
C PRO A 732 2.60 2.25 -3.87
N MET A 733 3.51 1.36 -4.31
CA MET A 733 4.90 1.32 -3.85
C MET A 733 5.81 2.32 -4.58
N THR A 734 5.27 3.14 -5.50
CA THR A 734 6.05 4.16 -6.21
C THR A 734 6.09 5.48 -5.44
N PRO A 735 7.06 6.37 -5.73
CA PRO A 735 7.09 7.71 -5.14
C PRO A 735 5.80 8.50 -5.32
N GLU A 736 5.12 8.32 -6.46
CA GLU A 736 3.81 8.94 -6.72
C GLU A 736 2.73 8.39 -5.79
N GLY A 737 2.65 7.07 -5.58
CA GLY A 737 1.71 6.45 -4.63
C GLY A 737 1.94 6.92 -3.19
N ILE A 738 3.21 6.88 -2.75
CA ILE A 738 3.64 7.33 -1.41
C ILE A 738 3.25 8.80 -1.13
N SER A 739 3.31 9.66 -2.15
CA SER A 739 2.97 11.08 -2.00
C SER A 739 1.48 11.36 -1.74
N ARG A 740 0.59 10.41 -2.02
CA ARG A 740 -0.87 10.56 -1.91
C ARG A 740 -1.42 10.27 -0.50
N VAL A 741 -0.69 9.49 0.29
CA VAL A 741 -1.06 9.05 1.64
C VAL A 741 -1.47 10.22 2.57
N ASP A 742 -0.73 11.34 2.54
CA ASP A 742 -1.09 12.52 3.36
C ASP A 742 -2.38 13.18 2.88
N ALA A 743 -2.61 13.21 1.57
CA ALA A 743 -3.81 13.76 0.98
C ALA A 743 -5.04 12.90 1.30
N GLU A 744 -4.91 11.57 1.28
CA GLU A 744 -5.96 10.63 1.69
C GLU A 744 -6.35 10.83 3.16
N ARG A 745 -5.35 10.88 4.06
CA ARG A 745 -5.58 11.13 5.47
C ARG A 745 -6.26 12.48 5.71
N THR A 746 -5.80 13.52 5.02
CA THR A 746 -6.37 14.87 5.11
C THR A 746 -7.82 14.89 4.59
N ALA A 747 -8.08 14.25 3.45
CA ALA A 747 -9.42 14.18 2.86
C ALA A 747 -10.41 13.44 3.78
N ALA A 748 -9.96 12.37 4.44
CA ALA A 748 -10.76 11.67 5.44
C ALA A 748 -11.07 12.57 6.65
N GLN A 749 -10.07 13.27 7.18
CA GLN A 749 -10.27 14.23 8.28
C GLN A 749 -11.20 15.39 7.89
N GLU A 750 -11.15 15.85 6.64
CA GLU A 750 -12.06 16.87 6.12
C GLU A 750 -13.50 16.36 5.98
N GLY A 751 -13.70 15.08 5.66
CA GLY A 751 -15.03 14.45 5.63
C GLY A 751 -15.73 14.48 6.99
N LEU A 752 -14.97 14.29 8.07
CA LEU A 752 -15.47 14.25 9.45
C LEU A 752 -15.83 15.63 10.02
N LYS A 753 -15.33 16.73 9.46
CA LYS A 753 -15.60 18.08 9.97
C LYS A 753 -17.10 18.38 9.97
N GLN A 754 -17.58 18.99 11.07
CA GLN A 754 -18.98 19.39 11.28
C GLN A 754 -19.98 18.23 11.06
N SER A 755 -19.67 17.06 11.59
CA SER A 755 -20.50 15.85 11.50
C SER A 755 -20.66 15.19 12.87
N SER A 756 -21.48 14.13 12.98
CA SER A 756 -21.61 13.32 14.21
C SER A 756 -20.29 12.64 14.61
N LEU A 757 -19.36 12.48 13.67
CA LEU A 757 -18.04 11.87 13.89
C LEU A 757 -16.91 12.91 13.94
N SER A 758 -17.18 14.16 14.34
CA SER A 758 -16.18 15.24 14.35
C SER A 758 -14.98 14.97 15.27
N ASP A 759 -15.20 14.25 16.35
CA ASP A 759 -14.15 13.87 17.33
C ASP A 759 -13.52 12.49 17.03
N ALA A 760 -13.94 11.84 15.94
CA ALA A 760 -13.41 10.54 15.56
C ALA A 760 -11.95 10.62 15.11
N LYS A 761 -11.17 9.61 15.47
CA LYS A 761 -9.74 9.52 15.12
C LYS A 761 -9.58 8.81 13.79
N VAL A 762 -8.68 9.35 12.97
CA VAL A 762 -8.35 8.80 11.65
C VAL A 762 -6.97 8.16 11.68
N TYR A 763 -6.94 6.87 11.39
CA TYR A 763 -5.74 6.05 11.28
C TYR A 763 -5.60 5.55 9.85
N LEU A 764 -4.41 5.64 9.28
CA LEU A 764 -4.13 5.18 7.92
C LEU A 764 -2.94 4.23 7.97
N GLY A 765 -3.16 3.02 7.48
CA GLY A 765 -2.17 1.95 7.33
C GLY A 765 -2.26 1.34 5.92
N GLY A 766 -1.65 0.19 5.74
CA GLY A 766 -1.56 -0.48 4.45
C GLY A 766 -0.27 -0.16 3.71
N THR A 767 -0.23 -0.47 2.42
CA THR A 767 1.03 -0.61 1.68
C THR A 767 1.71 0.72 1.44
N ALA A 768 1.03 1.70 0.83
CA ALA A 768 1.65 2.99 0.52
C ALA A 768 2.01 3.76 1.80
N ALA A 769 1.16 3.68 2.83
CA ALA A 769 1.43 4.27 4.14
C ALA A 769 2.67 3.67 4.82
N THR A 770 2.85 2.34 4.73
CA THR A 770 4.05 1.67 5.27
C THR A 770 5.31 2.10 4.52
N PHE A 771 5.25 2.17 3.18
CA PHE A 771 6.39 2.63 2.38
C PHE A 771 6.71 4.11 2.58
N LYS A 772 5.70 4.95 2.83
CA LYS A 772 5.91 6.34 3.25
C LYS A 772 6.69 6.42 4.56
N ASP A 773 6.23 5.70 5.59
CA ASP A 773 6.90 5.69 6.89
C ASP A 773 8.33 5.13 6.80
N MET A 774 8.56 4.14 5.92
CA MET A 774 9.90 3.64 5.61
C MET A 774 10.77 4.69 4.91
N ALA A 775 10.23 5.41 3.91
CA ALA A 775 10.97 6.45 3.19
C ALA A 775 11.34 7.63 4.09
N ASP A 776 10.41 8.08 4.93
CA ASP A 776 10.67 9.11 5.94
C ASP A 776 11.67 8.61 6.97
N GLY A 777 11.50 7.37 7.45
CA GLY A 777 12.42 6.68 8.35
C GLY A 777 13.85 6.64 7.81
N GLU A 778 14.02 6.18 6.56
CA GLU A 778 15.31 6.09 5.87
C GLU A 778 16.01 7.46 5.82
N LYS A 779 15.28 8.51 5.42
CA LYS A 779 15.86 9.86 5.30
C LYS A 779 16.41 10.36 6.64
N TYR A 780 15.63 10.24 7.70
CA TYR A 780 16.04 10.71 9.03
C TYR A 780 17.14 9.83 9.62
N ASP A 781 17.01 8.51 9.51
CA ASP A 781 17.97 7.57 10.08
C ASP A 781 19.31 7.61 9.36
N LEU A 782 19.31 7.77 8.03
CA LEU A 782 20.52 8.01 7.25
C LEU A 782 21.21 9.30 7.71
N MET A 783 20.46 10.37 7.91
CA MET A 783 21.01 11.64 8.42
C MET A 783 21.61 11.47 9.82
N ILE A 784 20.89 10.81 10.73
CA ILE A 784 21.37 10.53 12.10
C ILE A 784 22.65 9.68 12.05
N ALA A 785 22.64 8.57 11.31
CA ALA A 785 23.78 7.67 11.24
C ALA A 785 25.01 8.32 10.60
N VAL A 786 24.84 9.05 9.48
CA VAL A 786 25.94 9.73 8.79
C VAL A 786 26.53 10.86 9.64
N VAL A 787 25.69 11.72 10.22
CA VAL A 787 26.17 12.82 11.07
C VAL A 787 26.85 12.27 12.32
N SER A 788 26.28 11.25 12.96
CA SER A 788 26.88 10.61 14.14
C SER A 788 28.21 9.92 13.82
N ALA A 789 28.29 9.18 12.71
CA ALA A 789 29.52 8.52 12.31
C ALA A 789 30.61 9.52 11.88
N LEU A 790 30.26 10.57 11.12
CA LEU A 790 31.23 11.62 10.73
C LEU A 790 31.76 12.38 11.95
N THR A 791 30.89 12.73 12.90
CA THR A 791 31.29 13.41 14.14
C THR A 791 32.15 12.51 15.01
N LEU A 792 31.80 11.22 15.15
CA LEU A 792 32.61 10.25 15.89
C LEU A 792 33.98 10.05 15.26
N ILE A 793 34.04 9.83 13.94
CA ILE A 793 35.32 9.68 13.22
C ILE A 793 36.13 10.95 13.33
N PHE A 794 35.52 12.13 13.20
CA PHE A 794 36.20 13.40 13.41
C PHE A 794 36.80 13.51 14.81
N MET A 795 36.07 13.10 15.86
CA MET A 795 36.58 13.09 17.23
C MET A 795 37.74 12.10 17.42
N ILE A 796 37.64 10.88 16.88
CA ILE A 796 38.72 9.89 16.96
C ILE A 796 39.95 10.39 16.20
N MET A 797 39.77 10.95 15.00
CA MET A 797 40.85 11.53 14.21
C MET A 797 41.49 12.73 14.90
N LEU A 798 40.70 13.59 15.55
CA LEU A 798 41.20 14.71 16.33
C LEU A 798 42.07 14.21 17.50
N LEU A 799 41.64 13.15 18.19
CA LEU A 799 42.37 12.57 19.31
C LEU A 799 43.70 11.93 18.87
N LEU A 800 43.70 11.21 17.73
CA LEU A 800 44.88 10.51 17.22
C LEU A 800 45.88 11.45 16.53
N THR A 801 45.40 12.32 15.64
CA THR A 801 46.26 13.24 14.87
C THR A 801 46.66 14.48 15.67
N ARG A 802 45.84 14.90 16.65
CA ARG A 802 45.98 16.16 17.40
C ARG A 802 46.05 17.40 16.49
N SER A 803 45.47 17.31 15.28
CA SER A 803 45.37 18.40 14.31
C SER A 803 43.94 18.51 13.81
N VAL A 804 43.35 19.70 13.94
CA VAL A 804 41.96 19.97 13.52
C VAL A 804 41.87 19.96 11.99
N VAL A 805 42.86 20.55 11.32
CA VAL A 805 42.87 20.65 9.86
C VAL A 805 43.10 19.29 9.23
N ALA A 806 44.01 18.47 9.79
CA ALA A 806 44.23 17.11 9.31
C ALA A 806 42.95 16.26 9.46
N ALA A 807 42.30 16.32 10.62
CA ALA A 807 41.05 15.59 10.86
C ALA A 807 39.95 16.01 9.87
N LEU A 808 39.78 17.32 9.61
CA LEU A 808 38.78 17.81 8.67
C LEU A 808 39.07 17.40 7.22
N VAL A 809 40.35 17.45 6.80
CA VAL A 809 40.75 16.99 5.46
C VAL A 809 40.49 15.50 5.29
N ILE A 810 40.89 14.66 6.28
CA ILE A 810 40.67 13.21 6.23
C ILE A 810 39.17 12.90 6.06
N VAL A 811 38.34 13.46 6.94
CA VAL A 811 36.88 13.26 6.93
C VAL A 811 36.26 13.79 5.63
N GLY A 812 36.67 14.97 5.16
CA GLY A 812 36.18 15.56 3.92
C GLY A 812 36.56 14.75 2.67
N THR A 813 37.78 14.23 2.60
CA THR A 813 38.22 13.35 1.50
C THR A 813 37.56 11.98 1.54
N ALA A 814 37.29 11.44 2.72
CA ALA A 814 36.52 10.21 2.86
C ALA A 814 35.07 10.42 2.42
N ALA A 815 34.43 11.50 2.86
CA ALA A 815 33.07 11.87 2.47
C ALA A 815 32.93 12.05 0.94
N SER A 816 33.90 12.72 0.29
CA SER A 816 33.89 12.88 -1.16
C SER A 816 34.09 11.55 -1.90
N SER A 817 34.95 10.67 -1.39
CA SER A 817 35.13 9.31 -1.90
C SER A 817 33.83 8.52 -1.91
N ILE A 818 33.07 8.58 -0.80
CA ILE A 818 31.80 7.87 -0.63
C ILE A 818 30.77 8.39 -1.62
N ALA A 819 30.61 9.71 -1.71
CA ALA A 819 29.67 10.33 -2.64
C ALA A 819 30.00 9.96 -4.10
N ALA A 820 31.28 9.98 -4.50
CA ALA A 820 31.70 9.56 -5.83
C ALA A 820 31.48 8.06 -6.08
N SER A 821 31.74 7.21 -5.08
CA SER A 821 31.49 5.77 -5.16
C SER A 821 30.01 5.44 -5.33
N PHE A 822 29.15 6.12 -4.56
CA PHE A 822 27.72 5.90 -4.62
C PHE A 822 27.17 6.37 -5.97
N GLY A 823 27.57 7.56 -6.46
CA GLY A 823 27.19 8.02 -7.78
C GLY A 823 27.66 7.09 -8.91
N LEU A 824 28.88 6.56 -8.83
CA LEU A 824 29.35 5.57 -9.80
C LEU A 824 28.55 4.25 -9.72
N SER A 825 28.13 3.85 -8.53
CA SER A 825 27.24 2.70 -8.34
C SER A 825 25.86 2.95 -8.95
N VAL A 826 25.32 4.17 -8.85
CA VAL A 826 24.07 4.58 -9.52
C VAL A 826 24.22 4.44 -11.02
N LEU A 827 25.30 4.97 -11.59
CA LEU A 827 25.57 4.88 -13.03
C LEU A 827 25.65 3.42 -13.51
N ILE A 828 26.32 2.55 -12.77
CA ILE A 828 26.47 1.13 -13.15
C ILE A 828 25.14 0.38 -13.03
N TRP A 829 24.47 0.44 -11.89
CA TRP A 829 23.28 -0.38 -11.68
C TRP A 829 22.05 0.20 -12.36
N GLN A 830 21.82 1.50 -12.19
CA GLN A 830 20.62 2.17 -12.66
C GLN A 830 20.70 2.51 -14.15
N ASP A 831 21.78 3.18 -14.58
CA ASP A 831 21.85 3.72 -15.94
C ASP A 831 22.36 2.68 -16.95
N LEU A 832 23.29 1.80 -16.54
CA LEU A 832 23.85 0.76 -17.43
C LEU A 832 23.06 -0.55 -17.39
N PHE A 833 22.70 -1.07 -16.21
CA PHE A 833 21.96 -2.33 -16.09
C PHE A 833 20.43 -2.18 -15.97
N GLY A 834 19.93 -0.96 -15.78
CA GLY A 834 18.48 -0.68 -15.66
C GLY A 834 17.85 -1.08 -14.32
N PHE A 835 18.66 -1.50 -13.32
CA PHE A 835 18.17 -1.88 -12.00
C PHE A 835 18.34 -0.71 -11.03
N LYS A 836 17.22 -0.26 -10.44
CA LYS A 836 17.25 0.73 -9.36
C LYS A 836 18.10 0.21 -8.19
N ILE A 837 18.71 1.13 -7.44
CA ILE A 837 19.44 0.76 -6.23
C ILE A 837 18.43 0.54 -5.09
N HIS A 838 18.62 -0.57 -4.38
CA HIS A 838 17.81 -0.89 -3.21
C HIS A 838 18.08 0.12 -2.09
N TRP A 839 17.03 0.58 -1.41
CA TRP A 839 17.11 1.60 -0.36
C TRP A 839 18.16 1.28 0.74
N ILE A 840 18.19 0.04 1.24
CA ILE A 840 19.16 -0.39 2.26
C ILE A 840 20.64 -0.30 1.83
N VAL A 841 20.91 -0.48 0.53
CA VAL A 841 22.28 -0.48 -0.01
C VAL A 841 22.89 0.91 0.15
N ALA A 842 22.09 1.96 -0.08
CA ALA A 842 22.53 3.34 0.07
C ALA A 842 23.04 3.60 1.49
N ALA A 843 22.21 3.29 2.49
CA ALA A 843 22.55 3.54 3.88
C ALA A 843 23.75 2.71 4.35
N LEU A 844 23.73 1.40 4.12
CA LEU A 844 24.78 0.50 4.60
C LEU A 844 26.12 0.76 3.92
N SER A 845 26.13 1.00 2.61
CA SER A 845 27.37 1.31 1.89
C SER A 845 27.99 2.62 2.37
N VAL A 846 27.19 3.65 2.66
CA VAL A 846 27.70 4.92 3.19
C VAL A 846 28.37 4.72 4.55
N ILE A 847 27.70 4.04 5.50
CA ILE A 847 28.24 3.82 6.85
C ILE A 847 29.50 2.96 6.81
N ILE A 848 29.53 1.90 5.99
CA ILE A 848 30.67 0.99 5.92
C ILE A 848 31.85 1.61 5.18
N LEU A 849 31.62 2.30 4.06
CA LEU A 849 32.68 3.04 3.37
C LEU A 849 33.24 4.16 4.24
N LEU A 850 32.39 4.80 5.05
CA LEU A 850 32.84 5.81 6.01
C LEU A 850 33.70 5.22 7.12
N ALA A 851 33.25 4.10 7.70
CA ALA A 851 33.99 3.35 8.71
C ALA A 851 35.38 2.94 8.19
N VAL A 852 35.43 2.25 7.05
CA VAL A 852 36.65 1.66 6.50
C VAL A 852 37.55 2.69 5.81
N GLY A 853 36.97 3.66 5.07
CA GLY A 853 37.74 4.69 4.37
C GLY A 853 38.51 5.62 5.31
N SER A 854 38.03 5.80 6.55
CA SER A 854 38.71 6.62 7.55
C SER A 854 40.03 5.99 8.05
N ASP A 855 40.05 4.67 8.22
CA ASP A 855 41.20 3.92 8.76
C ASP A 855 42.46 4.15 7.91
N TYR A 856 42.37 3.93 6.61
CA TYR A 856 43.58 3.95 5.81
C TYR A 856 44.19 5.34 5.63
N ASN A 857 43.38 6.40 5.77
CA ASN A 857 43.88 7.76 5.81
C ASN A 857 44.67 8.02 7.11
N LEU A 858 44.28 7.39 8.23
CA LEU A 858 45.05 7.41 9.48
C LEU A 858 46.44 6.80 9.28
N LEU A 859 46.54 5.65 8.62
CA LEU A 859 47.84 5.00 8.35
C LEU A 859 48.82 5.90 7.63
N LEU A 860 48.34 6.57 6.58
CA LEU A 860 49.15 7.48 5.79
C LEU A 860 49.58 8.71 6.61
N VAL A 861 48.66 9.27 7.40
CA VAL A 861 48.94 10.45 8.24
C VAL A 861 49.88 10.11 9.40
N SER A 862 49.69 8.95 10.04
CA SER A 862 50.60 8.47 11.09
C SER A 862 52.02 8.34 10.56
N ARG A 863 52.17 7.88 9.30
CA ARG A 863 53.48 7.84 8.63
C ARG A 863 54.02 9.20 8.28
N PHE A 864 53.18 10.10 7.78
CA PHE A 864 53.59 11.49 7.60
C PHE A 864 54.13 12.07 8.90
N ARG A 865 53.50 11.74 10.04
CA ARG A 865 53.90 12.18 11.38
C ARG A 865 55.25 11.62 11.82
N GLU A 866 55.51 10.33 11.59
CA GLU A 866 56.80 9.69 11.92
C GLU A 866 57.95 10.30 11.10
N GLU A 867 57.71 10.53 9.81
CA GLU A 867 58.71 11.05 8.86
C GLU A 867 58.81 12.60 8.84
N ILE A 868 58.10 13.32 9.72
CA ILE A 868 58.18 14.80 9.82
C ILE A 868 59.62 15.26 10.02
N HIS A 869 60.43 14.48 10.73
CA HIS A 869 61.84 14.79 11.03
C HIS A 869 62.69 14.99 9.77
N ALA A 870 62.32 14.37 8.64
CA ALA A 870 63.02 14.53 7.36
C ALA A 870 62.61 15.79 6.57
N GLY A 871 61.67 16.59 7.11
CA GLY A 871 61.04 17.75 6.44
C GLY A 871 59.75 17.38 5.70
N LEU A 872 58.80 18.31 5.58
CA LEU A 872 57.43 18.02 5.10
C LEU A 872 57.39 17.34 3.72
N LYS A 873 58.13 17.88 2.74
CA LYS A 873 58.14 17.35 1.37
C LYS A 873 58.82 15.98 1.27
N THR A 874 59.99 15.83 1.90
CA THR A 874 60.75 14.57 1.90
C THR A 874 60.02 13.49 2.70
N GLY A 875 59.39 13.87 3.82
CA GLY A 875 58.61 13.00 4.67
C GLY A 875 57.38 12.43 3.95
N THR A 876 56.67 13.23 3.16
CA THR A 876 55.59 12.73 2.28
C THR A 876 56.11 11.69 1.29
N ILE A 877 57.23 11.94 0.60
CA ILE A 877 57.80 11.00 -0.38
C ILE A 877 58.24 9.69 0.28
N ARG A 878 58.92 9.76 1.43
CA ARG A 878 59.37 8.57 2.18
C ARG A 878 58.18 7.76 2.70
N SER A 879 57.18 8.44 3.24
CA SER A 879 55.95 7.80 3.72
C SER A 879 55.24 7.07 2.58
N MET A 880 55.03 7.72 1.44
CA MET A 880 54.40 7.08 0.28
C MET A 880 55.21 5.90 -0.24
N ALA A 881 56.55 6.00 -0.27
CA ALA A 881 57.41 4.91 -0.71
C ALA A 881 57.40 3.71 0.23
N GLY A 882 57.33 3.94 1.55
CA GLY A 882 57.31 2.91 2.59
C GLY A 882 55.96 2.21 2.71
N THR A 883 54.85 2.95 2.67
CA THR A 883 53.51 2.37 2.93
C THR A 883 52.63 2.16 1.72
N GLY A 884 52.88 2.84 0.59
CA GLY A 884 52.02 2.73 -0.59
C GLY A 884 51.81 1.29 -1.06
N GLY A 885 52.87 0.47 -1.06
CA GLY A 885 52.77 -0.93 -1.48
C GLY A 885 51.93 -1.82 -0.55
N VAL A 886 52.02 -1.61 0.78
CA VAL A 886 51.29 -2.41 1.78
C VAL A 886 49.84 -1.94 1.86
N VAL A 887 49.62 -0.62 1.85
CA VAL A 887 48.30 0.00 1.95
C VAL A 887 47.45 -0.28 0.72
N THR A 888 48.03 -0.23 -0.49
CA THR A 888 47.29 -0.59 -1.71
C THR A 888 47.01 -2.09 -1.80
N ALA A 889 47.90 -2.94 -1.28
CA ALA A 889 47.64 -4.38 -1.18
C ALA A 889 46.45 -4.67 -0.25
N ALA A 890 46.42 -4.07 0.94
CA ALA A 890 45.31 -4.18 1.88
C ALA A 890 43.99 -3.70 1.26
N GLY A 891 43.98 -2.48 0.70
CA GLY A 891 42.78 -1.92 0.06
C GLY A 891 42.28 -2.72 -1.14
N LEU A 892 43.18 -3.30 -1.96
CA LEU A 892 42.79 -4.19 -3.06
C LEU A 892 42.23 -5.52 -2.54
N VAL A 893 42.86 -6.12 -1.52
CA VAL A 893 42.34 -7.35 -0.91
C VAL A 893 40.92 -7.09 -0.42
N PHE A 894 40.70 -6.03 0.38
CA PHE A 894 39.37 -5.65 0.86
C PHE A 894 38.41 -5.44 -0.32
N ALA A 895 38.73 -4.59 -1.30
CA ALA A 895 37.85 -4.35 -2.44
C ALA A 895 37.46 -5.64 -3.20
N PHE A 896 38.38 -6.56 -3.43
CA PHE A 896 38.07 -7.84 -4.08
C PHE A 896 37.29 -8.80 -3.18
N THR A 897 37.47 -8.73 -1.85
CA THR A 897 36.59 -9.47 -0.93
C THR A 897 35.14 -9.00 -1.05
N MET A 898 34.93 -7.69 -1.15
CA MET A 898 33.60 -7.10 -1.38
C MET A 898 33.02 -7.52 -2.73
N ALA A 899 33.86 -7.55 -3.77
CA ALA A 899 33.46 -7.96 -5.10
C ALA A 899 32.98 -9.43 -5.17
N ALA A 900 33.45 -10.31 -4.28
CA ALA A 900 33.02 -11.71 -4.26
C ALA A 900 31.51 -11.88 -3.98
N MET A 901 30.84 -10.88 -3.40
CA MET A 901 29.39 -10.89 -3.18
C MET A 901 28.58 -10.76 -4.46
N LEU A 902 29.19 -10.37 -5.58
CA LEU A 902 28.55 -10.44 -6.90
C LEU A 902 28.16 -11.88 -7.29
N GLY A 903 28.75 -12.90 -6.65
CA GLY A 903 28.35 -14.30 -6.80
C GLY A 903 27.12 -14.72 -6.00
N SER A 904 26.51 -13.81 -5.23
CA SER A 904 25.28 -14.05 -4.47
C SER A 904 24.06 -14.15 -5.39
N GLU A 905 23.13 -15.06 -5.07
CA GLU A 905 21.82 -15.12 -5.76
C GLU A 905 20.92 -13.94 -5.37
N LEU A 906 21.13 -13.35 -4.20
CA LEU A 906 20.51 -12.09 -3.79
C LEU A 906 21.21 -10.89 -4.44
N ARG A 907 20.49 -10.16 -5.29
CA ARG A 907 21.02 -8.96 -5.96
C ARG A 907 21.31 -7.82 -5.00
N VAL A 908 20.56 -7.69 -3.89
CA VAL A 908 20.83 -6.66 -2.85
C VAL A 908 22.26 -6.79 -2.34
N LEU A 909 22.69 -8.03 -2.07
CA LEU A 909 24.01 -8.33 -1.54
C LEU A 909 25.12 -8.07 -2.57
N GLY A 910 24.83 -8.37 -3.85
CA GLY A 910 25.71 -8.04 -4.98
C GLY A 910 25.86 -6.53 -5.22
N GLN A 911 24.76 -5.77 -5.17
CA GLN A 911 24.77 -4.31 -5.24
C GLN A 911 25.65 -3.73 -4.13
N PHE A 912 25.34 -4.09 -2.88
CA PHE A 912 26.12 -3.67 -1.71
C PHE A 912 27.62 -3.99 -1.85
N GLY A 913 27.97 -5.23 -2.21
CA GLY A 913 29.36 -5.65 -2.42
C GLY A 913 30.07 -4.84 -3.50
N SER A 914 29.41 -4.62 -4.64
CA SER A 914 29.98 -3.84 -5.74
C SER A 914 30.16 -2.36 -5.40
N THR A 915 29.20 -1.73 -4.69
CA THR A 915 29.28 -0.33 -4.27
C THR A 915 30.45 -0.11 -3.34
N VAL A 916 30.63 -0.99 -2.34
CA VAL A 916 31.76 -0.87 -1.40
C VAL A 916 33.08 -1.20 -2.10
N CYS A 917 33.13 -2.18 -3.02
CA CYS A 917 34.32 -2.46 -3.83
C CYS A 917 34.78 -1.22 -4.61
N ILE A 918 33.87 -0.59 -5.35
CA ILE A 918 34.13 0.63 -6.11
C ILE A 918 34.65 1.73 -5.18
N GLY A 919 34.03 1.92 -4.02
CA GLY A 919 34.41 2.96 -3.07
C GLY A 919 35.78 2.73 -2.47
N LEU A 920 36.12 1.49 -2.12
CA LEU A 920 37.44 1.14 -1.61
C LEU A 920 38.53 1.28 -2.69
N LEU A 921 38.22 0.96 -3.95
CA LEU A 921 39.16 1.17 -5.07
C LEU A 921 39.40 2.66 -5.31
N LEU A 922 38.33 3.47 -5.35
CA LEU A 922 38.40 4.92 -5.54
C LEU A 922 39.14 5.57 -4.37
N ASP A 923 38.83 5.16 -3.13
CA ASP A 923 39.52 5.65 -1.94
C ASP A 923 41.02 5.30 -1.97
N THR A 924 41.34 4.03 -2.23
CA THR A 924 42.73 3.54 -2.18
C THR A 924 43.60 4.09 -3.31
N LEU A 925 43.08 4.14 -4.54
CA LEU A 925 43.86 4.46 -5.73
C LEU A 925 43.84 5.95 -6.08
N ILE A 926 42.74 6.65 -5.83
CA ILE A 926 42.59 8.07 -6.21
C ILE A 926 42.71 8.96 -4.97
N VAL A 927 41.88 8.75 -3.97
CA VAL A 927 41.78 9.68 -2.84
C VAL A 927 43.03 9.64 -1.97
N ARG A 928 43.41 8.45 -1.50
CA ARG A 928 44.56 8.26 -0.60
C ARG A 928 45.90 8.43 -1.29
N THR A 929 46.00 7.99 -2.54
CA THR A 929 47.27 8.02 -3.27
C THR A 929 47.55 9.39 -3.90
N LEU A 930 46.51 10.13 -4.31
CA LEU A 930 46.68 11.38 -5.06
C LEU A 930 46.05 12.57 -4.34
N LEU A 931 44.76 12.51 -3.97
CA LEU A 931 44.00 13.65 -3.46
C LEU A 931 44.54 14.12 -2.09
N MET A 932 44.61 13.22 -1.11
CA MET A 932 44.99 13.51 0.26
C MET A 932 46.43 14.02 0.38
N PRO A 933 47.47 13.39 -0.22
CA PRO A 933 48.83 13.92 -0.17
C PRO A 933 48.98 15.25 -0.92
N SER A 934 48.20 15.50 -1.98
CA SER A 934 48.20 16.79 -2.68
C SER A 934 47.64 17.91 -1.79
N ILE A 935 46.55 17.65 -1.06
CA ILE A 935 46.00 18.60 -0.09
C ILE A 935 46.98 18.84 1.06
N ALA A 936 47.58 17.78 1.62
CA ALA A 936 48.54 17.88 2.70
C ALA A 936 49.80 18.68 2.28
N THR A 937 50.28 18.49 1.06
CA THR A 937 51.45 19.22 0.53
C THR A 937 51.16 20.69 0.21
N LEU A 938 49.93 21.04 -0.22
CA LEU A 938 49.50 22.43 -0.43
C LEU A 938 49.30 23.18 0.89
N LEU A 939 48.68 22.54 1.88
CA LEU A 939 48.46 23.15 3.21
C LEU A 939 49.77 23.27 4.01
N GLY A 940 50.74 22.39 3.77
CA GLY A 940 52.07 22.45 4.38
C GLY A 940 52.02 22.48 5.91
N ARG A 941 52.46 23.58 6.51
CA ARG A 941 52.44 23.77 7.97
C ARG A 941 51.02 23.83 8.56
N TRP A 942 50.05 24.32 7.79
CA TRP A 942 48.66 24.49 8.24
C TRP A 942 47.94 23.15 8.38
N PHE A 943 48.40 22.11 7.68
CA PHE A 943 47.86 20.76 7.80
C PHE A 943 47.97 20.21 9.22
N TRP A 944 49.00 20.62 9.99
CA TRP A 944 49.23 20.15 11.34
C TRP A 944 48.66 21.06 12.44
N TRP A 945 47.99 22.16 12.07
CA TRP A 945 47.47 23.13 13.04
C TRP A 945 46.47 22.48 14.01
N PRO A 946 46.60 22.66 15.34
CA PRO A 946 47.43 23.66 16.05
C PRO A 946 48.87 23.23 16.41
N GLN A 947 49.34 22.05 16.01
CA GLN A 947 50.73 21.65 16.21
C GLN A 947 51.67 22.48 15.33
N VAL A 948 52.71 23.06 15.94
CA VAL A 948 53.73 23.84 15.23
C VAL A 948 54.76 22.88 14.64
N VAL A 949 54.75 22.71 13.31
CA VAL A 949 55.70 21.87 12.58
C VAL A 949 56.58 22.73 11.66
N HIS A 950 57.91 22.63 11.81
CA HIS A 950 58.85 23.41 11.01
C HIS A 950 59.08 22.79 9.62
N PRO A 951 58.96 23.57 8.52
CA PRO A 951 59.04 23.05 7.14
C PRO A 951 60.37 22.40 6.73
N ARG A 952 61.47 22.65 7.46
CA ARG A 952 62.84 22.26 7.07
C ARG A 952 63.50 21.17 7.94
N GLY A 953 62.81 20.58 8.91
CA GLY A 953 63.40 19.52 9.74
C GLY A 953 64.44 20.02 10.76
N ASP A 954 64.45 21.32 11.07
CA ASP A 954 65.34 21.92 12.08
C ASP A 954 64.89 21.59 13.51
N ASN A 955 64.77 20.30 13.86
CA ASN A 955 64.67 19.86 15.26
C ASN A 955 66.06 19.61 15.89
N ALA A 956 67.15 19.93 15.17
CA ALA A 956 68.53 19.71 15.65
C ALA A 956 69.10 20.86 16.51
N ARG A 957 68.30 21.86 16.92
CA ARG A 957 68.82 23.04 17.66
C ARG A 957 68.04 23.44 18.92
N ARG A 958 67.46 22.49 19.66
CA ARG A 958 67.17 22.67 21.10
C ARG A 958 67.10 21.29 21.75
N ALA A 959 68.08 21.07 22.64
CA ALA A 959 68.27 19.90 23.47
C ALA A 959 67.11 19.63 24.43
#